data_AF-A0A348PBU6-F1
#
_entry.id   AF-A0A348PBU6-F1
#
_cell.length_a   1.000
_cell.length_b   1.000
_cell.length_c   1.000
_cell.angle_alpha   90.00
_cell.angle_beta   90.00
_cell.angle_gamma   90.00
#
_symmetry.space_group_name_H-M   'P 1'
#
loop_
_entity.id
_entity.type
_entity.pdbx_description
1 polymer ?
#
loop_
_entity_poly.entity_id
_entity_poly.type
_entity_poly.pdbx_seq_one_letter_code
_entity_poly.pdbx_strand_id
1 'polypeptide(L)'
;MNITRSIRALLAVTLLCVALPTQQAAAQFWFGGGPARNPVLASKDLEEILDSAGLDDGQRQLAASMFDDAQLPMFAAKRRFDDEMERIGTANNDEKSTAAQQQARRVLAQSIMESMDSFFQSLAAVARPEQQNDLQREHLAAKRRALRAMFGGALSDGAIQWDVERCIADAKLPPEARSAAYRALGDYRQRLDAVFPKLLEAVPAALRSNSRMEAVTDDDGMTRLQLGSDATSEASAREFRELLDQLCSAHRDALLALEQALPPDQLAALRIKCLSRLWRRTGMDPDSPARVMEQLMTAATEPEARAAIEAVRSTWMARWWVASMRMAAAESGMPRGIFGYFNVTAKDPATAKAQADFNEASEERRGIDRDAWKALTGVDPARREFYETQANDAANKSGNRFMPRSLPKEGEPTGAVQMTSAVAVGAVAFVGSGDDMPIDLSSISEMAEGAQSVSVSMTVSSDVDTSGPVMISMGDDGGALFGDAFGDGMNSGFEFSQASFNSDSFAGAGMSLAQAANAERVRALAQTLGVAADHAALAQMIDDYQAKCNALKDQYNARLGTAVPGAAMAFEPSMSEAPIDQIRTGIGIVDAHAGQLALEDDALLDGIASLGGASEVLTQAVRAERARERVRSINYPAMPGMTWPASPVVSLDLAGCVRTSGIVDPQRVAAMQAWMTWSPAALALQEQVRAETRSTAAEEIEVLRSQWSSAQAVEAGGTTTTEGPAAEVVRQAKRSAELMAQRESRRQSLFDQAIAGRDAIEAALSPEARASFHDAWLRAAAPQAYRDGRDAMTTLDAARALPDVTDTQRAQIDALRGEQAARHRELCDRLAGIEVTESVGPSMATGNDRKSKKKEPRASMEDTRFERSELNARSLRRLKSILTDAQVREIPALAKTSSKQVQVTAPGANGANVTNITNYGASTNGAGLSPAPTPPAPAPK
;
A
#
# COMPACT_ATOMS: atom_id res chain seq x y z
N MET A 1 -20.06 -41.61 -11.81
CA MET A 1 -19.19 -40.51 -12.30
C MET A 1 -19.85 -39.11 -12.37
N ASN A 2 -21.18 -38.97 -12.45
CA ASN A 2 -21.81 -37.64 -12.57
C ASN A 2 -22.09 -36.90 -11.24
N ILE A 3 -22.33 -37.62 -10.15
CA ILE A 3 -22.73 -37.01 -8.86
C ILE A 3 -21.61 -36.16 -8.24
N THR A 4 -20.35 -36.60 -8.35
CA THR A 4 -19.18 -35.87 -7.81
C THR A 4 -18.88 -34.58 -8.58
N ARG A 5 -19.19 -34.54 -9.88
CA ARG A 5 -19.10 -33.31 -10.69
C ARG A 5 -20.23 -32.33 -10.36
N SER A 6 -21.46 -32.84 -10.20
CA SER A 6 -22.61 -32.02 -9.80
C SER A 6 -22.45 -31.43 -8.39
N ILE A 7 -21.87 -32.18 -7.44
CA ILE A 7 -21.62 -31.69 -6.07
C ILE A 7 -20.48 -30.66 -6.04
N ARG A 8 -19.40 -30.85 -6.81
CA ARG A 8 -18.34 -29.83 -6.95
C ARG A 8 -18.86 -28.56 -7.65
N ALA A 9 -19.72 -28.70 -8.64
CA ALA A 9 -20.39 -27.56 -9.29
C ALA A 9 -21.35 -26.86 -8.32
N LEU A 10 -22.13 -27.60 -7.53
CA LEU A 10 -23.03 -27.01 -6.52
C LEU A 10 -22.26 -26.31 -5.40
N LEU A 11 -21.15 -26.89 -4.91
CA LEU A 11 -20.27 -26.28 -3.92
C LEU A 11 -19.56 -25.04 -4.48
N ALA A 12 -19.06 -25.10 -5.71
CA ALA A 12 -18.47 -23.93 -6.38
C ALA A 12 -19.50 -22.82 -6.60
N VAL A 13 -20.74 -23.16 -7.00
CA VAL A 13 -21.86 -22.21 -7.15
C VAL A 13 -22.30 -21.66 -5.80
N THR A 14 -22.34 -22.45 -4.73
CA THR A 14 -22.72 -21.98 -3.40
C THR A 14 -21.63 -21.10 -2.78
N LEU A 15 -20.35 -21.45 -2.95
CA LEU A 15 -19.21 -20.60 -2.59
C LEU A 15 -19.16 -19.30 -3.41
N LEU A 16 -19.50 -19.35 -4.70
CA LEU A 16 -19.62 -18.15 -5.56
C LEU A 16 -20.82 -17.28 -5.17
N CYS A 17 -22.01 -17.85 -4.95
CA CYS A 17 -23.23 -17.13 -4.63
C CYS A 17 -23.19 -16.46 -3.24
N VAL A 18 -22.40 -16.97 -2.30
CA VAL A 18 -22.15 -16.34 -0.99
C VAL A 18 -21.02 -15.30 -1.06
N ALA A 19 -20.05 -15.46 -1.98
CA ALA A 19 -18.90 -14.54 -2.10
C ALA A 19 -19.11 -13.34 -3.04
N LEU A 20 -19.94 -13.46 -4.08
CA LEU A 20 -20.02 -12.50 -5.20
C LEU A 20 -20.87 -11.24 -4.98
N PRO A 21 -22.03 -11.25 -4.29
CA PRO A 21 -22.88 -10.05 -4.19
C PRO A 21 -22.17 -8.87 -3.49
N THR A 22 -21.16 -9.16 -2.65
CA THR A 22 -20.45 -8.15 -1.83
C THR A 22 -19.16 -7.63 -2.47
N GLN A 23 -18.57 -8.34 -3.45
CA GLN A 23 -17.39 -7.87 -4.18
C GLN A 23 -17.75 -6.90 -5.33
N GLN A 24 -18.95 -7.04 -5.90
CA GLN A 24 -19.35 -6.27 -7.08
C GLN A 24 -19.59 -4.79 -6.76
N ALA A 25 -20.18 -4.42 -5.63
CA ALA A 25 -20.41 -3.02 -5.27
C ALA A 25 -19.12 -2.24 -4.93
N ALA A 26 -18.13 -2.90 -4.32
CA ALA A 26 -16.92 -2.25 -3.78
C ALA A 26 -15.80 -2.01 -4.81
N ALA A 27 -15.79 -2.71 -5.93
CA ALA A 27 -14.81 -2.49 -7.01
C ALA A 27 -15.23 -1.39 -8.00
N GLN A 28 -16.53 -1.12 -8.10
CA GLN A 28 -17.11 -0.40 -9.23
C GLN A 28 -16.93 1.13 -9.16
N PHE A 29 -16.77 1.74 -7.99
CA PHE A 29 -16.92 3.20 -7.89
C PHE A 29 -15.73 3.98 -7.29
N TRP A 30 -14.60 3.34 -7.04
CA TRP A 30 -13.52 3.95 -6.23
C TRP A 30 -12.32 4.47 -7.02
N PHE A 31 -12.02 5.74 -6.79
CA PHE A 31 -10.80 6.46 -7.16
C PHE A 31 -9.74 6.19 -6.09
N GLY A 32 -8.45 6.18 -6.45
CA GLY A 32 -7.37 5.87 -5.51
C GLY A 32 -6.97 4.39 -5.53
N GLY A 33 -5.69 4.12 -5.30
CA GLY A 33 -5.06 2.81 -5.56
C GLY A 33 -3.72 3.02 -6.27
N GLY A 34 -2.88 3.84 -5.65
CA GLY A 34 -1.54 4.16 -6.09
C GLY A 34 -1.33 5.68 -6.21
N PRO A 35 -0.13 6.19 -5.87
CA PRO A 35 0.22 7.62 -5.78
C PRO A 35 0.12 8.40 -7.11
N ALA A 36 -0.37 7.78 -8.19
CA ALA A 36 -0.59 8.38 -9.50
C ALA A 36 -2.08 8.62 -9.82
N ARG A 37 -2.95 8.77 -8.82
CA ARG A 37 -4.43 8.70 -8.99
C ARG A 37 -5.23 9.85 -8.36
N ASN A 38 -4.61 10.97 -8.01
CA ASN A 38 -5.34 12.19 -7.69
C ASN A 38 -5.56 13.03 -8.97
N PRO A 39 -6.79 13.53 -9.26
CA PRO A 39 -7.03 14.34 -10.46
C PRO A 39 -6.46 15.76 -10.37
N VAL A 40 -6.03 16.22 -9.20
CA VAL A 40 -5.36 17.51 -9.01
C VAL A 40 -3.93 17.43 -9.57
N LEU A 41 -3.53 18.43 -10.35
CA LEU A 41 -2.18 18.50 -10.91
C LEU A 41 -1.15 18.64 -9.78
N ALA A 42 -0.14 17.76 -9.76
CA ALA A 42 0.86 17.73 -8.70
C ALA A 42 1.98 18.75 -8.94
N SER A 43 2.61 19.22 -7.86
CA SER A 43 3.77 20.11 -7.92
C SER A 43 4.95 19.50 -8.69
N LYS A 44 5.10 18.16 -8.63
CA LYS A 44 6.10 17.45 -9.42
C LYS A 44 5.82 17.53 -10.92
N ASP A 45 4.55 17.42 -11.31
CA ASP A 45 4.14 17.52 -12.72
C ASP A 45 4.40 18.94 -13.25
N LEU A 46 4.22 19.97 -12.42
CA LEU A 46 4.57 21.34 -12.80
C LEU A 46 6.04 21.43 -13.23
N GLU A 47 6.98 20.96 -12.42
CA GLU A 47 8.41 21.02 -12.76
C GLU A 47 8.72 20.28 -14.07
N GLU A 48 8.11 19.10 -14.27
CA GLU A 48 8.25 18.34 -15.52
C GLU A 48 7.67 19.11 -16.73
N ILE A 49 6.55 19.81 -16.57
CA ILE A 49 5.93 20.64 -17.61
C ILE A 49 6.84 21.83 -17.96
N LEU A 50 7.36 22.53 -16.95
CA LEU A 50 8.24 23.69 -17.13
C LEU A 50 9.56 23.30 -17.80
N ASP A 51 10.12 22.15 -17.44
CA ASP A 51 11.30 21.57 -18.09
C ASP A 51 11.01 21.16 -19.54
N SER A 52 9.89 20.47 -19.78
CA SER A 52 9.47 19.97 -21.10
C SER A 52 9.19 21.09 -22.10
N ALA A 53 8.62 22.21 -21.64
CA ALA A 53 8.35 23.38 -22.46
C ALA A 53 9.52 24.38 -22.55
N GLY A 54 10.63 24.12 -21.84
CA GLY A 54 11.84 24.93 -21.91
C GLY A 54 11.65 26.36 -21.41
N LEU A 55 10.87 26.56 -20.34
CA LEU A 55 10.65 27.88 -19.74
C LEU A 55 11.91 28.37 -19.02
N ASP A 56 12.23 29.66 -19.19
CA ASP A 56 13.33 30.33 -18.49
C ASP A 56 12.98 30.66 -17.03
N ASP A 57 13.96 31.08 -16.24
CA ASP A 57 13.79 31.31 -14.79
C ASP A 57 12.71 32.35 -14.46
N GLY A 58 12.59 33.40 -15.27
CA GLY A 58 11.57 34.43 -15.11
C GLY A 58 10.17 33.89 -15.40
N GLN A 59 10.04 33.10 -16.48
CA GLN A 59 8.79 32.41 -16.82
C GLN A 59 8.40 31.38 -15.76
N ARG A 60 9.37 30.64 -15.21
CA ARG A 60 9.16 29.63 -14.15
C ARG A 60 8.62 30.25 -12.87
N GLN A 61 9.12 31.43 -12.48
CA GLN A 61 8.63 32.11 -11.28
C GLN A 61 7.16 32.54 -11.43
N LEU A 62 6.77 33.08 -12.58
CA LEU A 62 5.38 33.44 -12.88
C LEU A 62 4.48 32.21 -13.00
N ALA A 63 4.98 31.14 -13.62
CA ALA A 63 4.27 29.87 -13.75
C ALA A 63 3.96 29.24 -12.39
N ALA A 64 4.90 29.32 -11.43
CA ALA A 64 4.69 28.83 -10.08
C ALA A 64 3.54 29.55 -9.36
N SER A 65 3.44 30.88 -9.46
CA SER A 65 2.31 31.61 -8.86
C SER A 65 0.98 31.27 -9.54
N MET A 66 0.96 31.19 -10.88
CA MET A 66 -0.25 30.80 -11.62
C MET A 66 -0.71 29.38 -11.27
N PHE A 67 0.24 28.48 -11.02
CA PHE A 67 -0.04 27.11 -10.63
C PHE A 67 -0.65 27.05 -9.22
N ASP A 68 -0.08 27.78 -8.26
CA ASP A 68 -0.59 27.80 -6.89
C ASP A 68 -2.04 28.32 -6.84
N ASP A 69 -2.37 29.33 -7.66
CA ASP A 69 -3.74 29.86 -7.82
C ASP A 69 -4.68 28.85 -8.47
N ALA A 70 -4.20 28.10 -9.47
CA ALA A 70 -4.99 27.08 -10.16
C ALA A 70 -5.21 25.80 -9.35
N GLN A 71 -4.31 25.48 -8.42
CA GLN A 71 -4.38 24.25 -7.63
C GLN A 71 -5.44 24.33 -6.52
N LEU A 72 -5.65 25.51 -5.95
CA LEU A 72 -6.68 25.77 -4.92
C LEU A 72 -8.11 25.36 -5.34
N PRO A 73 -8.64 25.82 -6.49
CA PRO A 73 -9.96 25.39 -6.95
C PRO A 73 -10.02 23.91 -7.30
N MET A 74 -8.91 23.30 -7.74
CA MET A 74 -8.86 21.85 -7.99
C MET A 74 -9.04 21.04 -6.70
N PHE A 75 -8.32 21.38 -5.63
CA PHE A 75 -8.51 20.76 -4.32
C PHE A 75 -9.90 21.03 -3.74
N ALA A 76 -10.45 22.22 -3.94
CA ALA A 76 -11.81 22.54 -3.52
C ALA A 76 -12.85 21.68 -4.26
N ALA A 77 -12.68 21.47 -5.57
CA ALA A 77 -13.55 20.59 -6.35
C ALA A 77 -13.46 19.14 -5.89
N LYS A 78 -12.25 18.65 -5.59
CA LYS A 78 -12.04 17.30 -5.07
C LYS A 78 -12.69 17.10 -3.69
N ARG A 79 -12.54 18.05 -2.78
CA ARG A 79 -13.19 18.00 -1.46
C ARG A 79 -14.72 17.98 -1.56
N ARG A 80 -15.30 18.86 -2.38
CA ARG A 80 -16.76 18.85 -2.63
C ARG A 80 -17.25 17.51 -3.19
N PHE A 81 -16.45 16.89 -4.07
CA PHE A 81 -16.76 15.57 -4.58
C PHE A 81 -16.73 14.52 -3.47
N ASP A 82 -15.70 14.53 -2.61
CA ASP A 82 -15.60 13.58 -1.49
C ASP A 82 -16.77 13.75 -0.50
N ASP A 83 -17.10 14.98 -0.13
CA ASP A 83 -18.24 15.30 0.76
C ASP A 83 -19.57 14.82 0.15
N GLU A 84 -19.76 15.01 -1.15
CA GLU A 84 -20.96 14.56 -1.85
C GLU A 84 -21.02 13.03 -1.95
N MET A 85 -19.89 12.36 -2.19
CA MET A 85 -19.82 10.89 -2.19
C MET A 85 -20.13 10.31 -0.81
N GLU A 86 -19.61 10.92 0.26
CA GLU A 86 -19.93 10.54 1.64
C GLU A 86 -21.42 10.73 1.94
N ARG A 87 -22.01 11.86 1.51
CA ARG A 87 -23.43 12.16 1.69
C ARG A 87 -24.36 11.20 0.95
N ILE A 88 -23.98 10.77 -0.26
CA ILE A 88 -24.75 9.81 -1.05
C ILE A 88 -24.65 8.40 -0.44
N GLY A 89 -23.47 8.05 0.08
CA GLY A 89 -23.14 6.72 0.57
C GLY A 89 -22.97 5.69 -0.56
N THR A 90 -22.27 4.59 -0.29
CA THR A 90 -21.97 3.55 -1.30
C THR A 90 -22.81 2.28 -1.19
N ALA A 91 -23.76 2.22 -0.27
CA ALA A 91 -24.54 1.02 0.01
C ALA A 91 -25.83 0.90 -0.82
N ASN A 92 -26.39 2.04 -1.26
CA ASN A 92 -27.64 2.03 -2.04
C ASN A 92 -27.31 1.98 -3.52
N ASN A 93 -27.51 0.82 -4.15
CA ASN A 93 -27.41 0.65 -5.61
C ASN A 93 -28.70 1.09 -6.34
N ASP A 94 -29.42 2.09 -5.80
CA ASP A 94 -30.61 2.61 -6.49
C ASP A 94 -30.21 3.53 -7.66
N GLU A 95 -31.13 3.71 -8.60
CA GLU A 95 -30.85 4.52 -9.79
C GLU A 95 -30.54 5.98 -9.43
N LYS A 96 -31.11 6.47 -8.32
CA LYS A 96 -30.98 7.84 -7.86
C LYS A 96 -29.59 8.12 -7.28
N SER A 97 -29.07 7.26 -6.41
CA SER A 97 -27.70 7.37 -5.88
C SER A 97 -26.68 7.29 -7.01
N THR A 98 -26.88 6.36 -7.95
CA THR A 98 -25.98 6.17 -9.08
C THR A 98 -25.97 7.41 -9.98
N ALA A 99 -27.14 8.01 -10.26
CA ALA A 99 -27.23 9.25 -11.01
C ALA A 99 -26.59 10.44 -10.26
N ALA A 100 -26.74 10.51 -8.94
CA ALA A 100 -26.11 11.55 -8.12
C ALA A 100 -24.57 11.43 -8.11
N GLN A 101 -24.04 10.22 -7.96
CA GLN A 101 -22.59 9.95 -8.03
C GLN A 101 -22.04 10.32 -9.42
N GLN A 102 -22.78 10.02 -10.49
CA GLN A 102 -22.40 10.43 -11.85
C GLN A 102 -22.34 11.94 -12.00
N GLN A 103 -23.36 12.64 -11.49
CA GLN A 103 -23.39 14.08 -11.53
C GLN A 103 -22.21 14.68 -10.74
N ALA A 104 -21.91 14.14 -9.56
CA ALA A 104 -20.75 14.56 -8.77
C ALA A 104 -19.43 14.40 -9.55
N ARG A 105 -19.26 13.26 -10.26
CA ARG A 105 -18.08 13.02 -11.11
C ARG A 105 -17.99 14.00 -12.27
N ARG A 106 -19.10 14.31 -12.94
CA ARG A 106 -19.13 15.30 -14.03
C ARG A 106 -18.74 16.68 -13.53
N VAL A 107 -19.28 17.08 -12.38
CA VAL A 107 -18.95 18.37 -11.75
C VAL A 107 -17.47 18.43 -11.37
N LEU A 108 -16.91 17.34 -10.81
CA LEU A 108 -15.48 17.25 -10.52
C LEU A 108 -14.65 17.37 -11.80
N ALA A 109 -14.95 16.55 -12.81
CA ALA A 109 -14.22 16.55 -14.09
C ALA A 109 -14.24 17.94 -14.73
N GLN A 110 -15.41 18.56 -14.82
CA GLN A 110 -15.56 19.90 -15.37
C GLN A 110 -14.72 20.92 -14.58
N SER A 111 -14.84 20.94 -13.25
CA SER A 111 -14.12 21.92 -12.41
C SER A 111 -12.60 21.78 -12.50
N ILE A 112 -12.09 20.54 -12.54
CA ILE A 112 -10.65 20.27 -12.72
C ILE A 112 -10.20 20.74 -14.11
N MET A 113 -10.93 20.36 -15.17
CA MET A 113 -10.57 20.73 -16.54
C MET A 113 -10.60 22.24 -16.77
N GLU A 114 -11.60 22.95 -16.23
CA GLU A 114 -11.69 24.42 -16.31
C GLU A 114 -10.50 25.09 -15.60
N SER A 115 -10.12 24.60 -14.41
CA SER A 115 -8.96 25.11 -13.67
C SER A 115 -7.65 24.87 -14.43
N MET A 116 -7.51 23.69 -15.06
CA MET A 116 -6.36 23.36 -15.89
C MET A 116 -6.31 24.20 -17.18
N ASP A 117 -7.45 24.41 -17.83
CA ASP A 117 -7.56 25.25 -19.03
C ASP A 117 -7.15 26.69 -18.74
N SER A 118 -7.65 27.26 -17.65
CA SER A 118 -7.26 28.60 -17.20
C SER A 118 -5.77 28.69 -16.90
N PHE A 119 -5.20 27.67 -16.26
CA PHE A 119 -3.77 27.61 -15.95
C PHE A 119 -2.91 27.59 -17.23
N PHE A 120 -3.17 26.66 -18.14
CA PHE A 120 -2.38 26.53 -19.38
C PHE A 120 -2.59 27.71 -20.33
N GLN A 121 -3.78 28.33 -20.34
CA GLN A 121 -4.03 29.58 -21.07
C GLN A 121 -3.16 30.72 -20.51
N SER A 122 -3.04 30.82 -19.18
CA SER A 122 -2.20 31.81 -18.51
C SER A 122 -0.71 31.57 -18.79
N LEU A 123 -0.27 30.30 -18.77
CA LEU A 123 1.10 29.93 -19.15
C LEU A 123 1.40 30.28 -20.61
N ALA A 124 0.49 29.99 -21.53
CA ALA A 124 0.67 30.27 -22.95
C ALA A 124 0.82 31.78 -23.23
N ALA A 125 0.20 32.64 -22.41
CA ALA A 125 0.31 34.09 -22.53
C ALA A 125 1.70 34.65 -22.16
N VAL A 126 2.45 33.95 -21.31
CA VAL A 126 3.83 34.31 -20.92
C VAL A 126 4.90 33.52 -21.68
N ALA A 127 4.49 32.54 -22.50
CA ALA A 127 5.35 31.70 -23.30
C ALA A 127 5.69 32.32 -24.65
N ARG A 128 6.89 32.03 -25.14
CA ARG A 128 7.34 32.41 -26.48
C ARG A 128 6.67 31.53 -27.54
N PRO A 129 6.52 31.99 -28.80
CA PRO A 129 5.86 31.22 -29.86
C PRO A 129 6.43 29.80 -30.04
N GLU A 130 7.73 29.64 -29.90
CA GLU A 130 8.42 28.34 -29.98
C GLU A 130 8.06 27.37 -28.83
N GLN A 131 7.67 27.89 -27.66
CA GLN A 131 7.29 27.11 -26.48
C GLN A 131 5.79 26.72 -26.48
N GLN A 132 4.95 27.43 -27.25
CA GLN A 132 3.49 27.23 -27.22
C GLN A 132 3.06 25.82 -27.65
N ASN A 133 3.75 25.23 -28.63
CA ASN A 133 3.44 23.87 -29.07
C ASN A 133 3.74 22.82 -27.99
N ASP A 134 4.81 23.02 -27.22
CA ASP A 134 5.19 22.13 -26.14
C ASP A 134 4.26 22.30 -24.92
N LEU A 135 3.86 23.54 -24.60
CA LEU A 135 2.84 23.80 -23.60
C LEU A 135 1.48 23.20 -23.98
N GLN A 136 1.07 23.28 -25.25
CA GLN A 136 -0.16 22.65 -25.71
C GLN A 136 -0.08 21.12 -25.59
N ARG A 137 1.08 20.52 -25.88
CA ARG A 137 1.30 19.08 -25.66
C ARG A 137 1.14 18.72 -24.19
N GLU A 138 1.81 19.45 -23.29
CA GLU A 138 1.74 19.21 -21.85
C GLU A 138 0.35 19.45 -21.28
N HIS A 139 -0.38 20.44 -21.80
CA HIS A 139 -1.77 20.72 -21.43
C HIS A 139 -2.66 19.49 -21.66
N LEU A 140 -2.60 18.94 -22.88
CA LEU A 140 -3.39 17.77 -23.24
C LEU A 140 -2.94 16.54 -22.44
N ALA A 141 -1.64 16.36 -22.20
CA ALA A 141 -1.12 15.28 -21.37
C ALA A 141 -1.63 15.37 -19.92
N ALA A 142 -1.61 16.57 -19.33
CA ALA A 142 -2.12 16.82 -17.99
C ALA A 142 -3.63 16.51 -17.91
N LYS A 143 -4.43 16.95 -18.90
CA LYS A 143 -5.88 16.62 -18.96
C LYS A 143 -6.11 15.12 -18.97
N ARG A 144 -5.36 14.38 -19.78
CA ARG A 144 -5.45 12.91 -19.82
C ARG A 144 -5.09 12.27 -18.48
N ARG A 145 -4.05 12.76 -17.78
CA ARG A 145 -3.69 12.27 -16.42
C ARG A 145 -4.84 12.51 -15.43
N ALA A 146 -5.42 13.70 -15.43
CA ALA A 146 -6.55 14.05 -14.57
C ALA A 146 -7.79 13.19 -14.89
N LEU A 147 -8.16 13.01 -16.15
CA LEU A 147 -9.27 12.12 -16.54
C LEU A 147 -8.99 10.67 -16.14
N ARG A 148 -7.74 10.18 -16.30
CA ARG A 148 -7.34 8.81 -15.89
C ARG A 148 -7.50 8.55 -14.41
N ALA A 149 -7.12 9.52 -13.58
CA ALA A 149 -7.39 9.47 -12.14
C ALA A 149 -8.89 9.27 -11.86
N MET A 150 -9.77 9.66 -12.81
CA MET A 150 -11.20 9.58 -12.66
C MET A 150 -11.90 8.26 -13.05
N PHE A 151 -11.20 7.32 -13.68
CA PHE A 151 -11.81 6.04 -14.11
C PHE A 151 -11.97 5.01 -12.99
N GLY A 152 -11.30 5.23 -11.86
CA GLY A 152 -11.33 4.33 -10.70
C GLY A 152 -10.61 2.99 -10.90
N GLY A 153 -10.37 2.27 -9.81
CA GLY A 153 -9.53 1.07 -9.74
C GLY A 153 -9.89 -0.03 -10.75
N ALA A 154 -11.18 -0.36 -10.88
CA ALA A 154 -11.65 -1.48 -11.71
C ALA A 154 -11.47 -1.28 -13.22
N LEU A 155 -11.39 -0.03 -13.69
CA LEU A 155 -11.21 0.29 -15.11
C LEU A 155 -9.82 0.87 -15.41
N SER A 156 -9.05 1.22 -14.37
CA SER A 156 -7.71 1.81 -14.44
C SER A 156 -6.58 0.83 -14.79
N ASP A 157 -6.80 -0.09 -15.72
CA ASP A 157 -5.75 -1.00 -16.20
C ASP A 157 -5.62 -1.02 -17.74
N GLY A 158 -4.44 -1.39 -18.21
CA GLY A 158 -4.10 -1.46 -19.63
C GLY A 158 -4.17 -0.11 -20.34
N ALA A 159 -4.74 -0.11 -21.55
CA ALA A 159 -4.90 1.05 -22.44
C ALA A 159 -5.61 2.30 -21.86
N ILE A 160 -6.36 2.19 -20.75
CA ILE A 160 -6.92 3.36 -20.05
C ILE A 160 -5.84 4.02 -19.18
N GLN A 161 -5.06 3.22 -18.45
CA GLN A 161 -4.06 3.68 -17.49
C GLN A 161 -2.75 4.12 -18.16
N TRP A 162 -2.39 3.41 -19.22
CA TRP A 162 -1.16 3.61 -19.97
C TRP A 162 -1.48 4.15 -21.35
N ASP A 163 -0.53 4.93 -21.90
CA ASP A 163 -0.58 5.44 -23.25
C ASP A 163 0.82 5.38 -23.88
N VAL A 164 0.89 5.56 -25.19
CA VAL A 164 2.16 5.50 -25.94
C VAL A 164 3.14 6.59 -25.48
N GLU A 165 2.65 7.77 -25.09
CA GLU A 165 3.51 8.88 -24.65
C GLU A 165 4.20 8.62 -23.31
N ARG A 166 3.52 7.97 -22.38
CA ARG A 166 4.09 7.53 -21.11
C ARG A 166 5.11 6.43 -21.32
N CYS A 167 4.85 5.52 -22.27
CA CYS A 167 5.83 4.51 -22.65
C CYS A 167 7.09 5.13 -23.29
N ILE A 168 6.94 6.20 -24.09
CA ILE A 168 8.05 7.01 -24.62
C ILE A 168 8.78 7.73 -23.50
N ALA A 169 8.06 8.33 -22.55
CA ALA A 169 8.66 9.06 -21.43
C ALA A 169 9.52 8.15 -20.54
N ASP A 170 9.04 6.94 -20.30
CA ASP A 170 9.76 5.94 -19.54
C ASP A 170 10.81 5.20 -20.39
N ALA A 171 10.78 5.34 -21.72
CA ALA A 171 11.82 4.80 -22.58
C ALA A 171 13.04 5.73 -22.50
N LYS A 172 14.21 5.17 -22.22
CA LYS A 172 15.48 5.92 -22.13
C LYS A 172 15.98 6.32 -23.54
N LEU A 173 15.13 6.95 -24.33
CA LEU A 173 15.44 7.38 -25.69
C LEU A 173 16.37 8.60 -25.66
N PRO A 174 17.30 8.72 -26.63
CA PRO A 174 18.05 9.94 -26.84
C PRO A 174 17.12 11.15 -27.03
N PRO A 175 17.50 12.37 -26.61
CA PRO A 175 16.64 13.56 -26.68
C PRO A 175 16.08 13.86 -28.08
N GLU A 176 16.89 13.65 -29.13
CA GLU A 176 16.48 13.85 -30.53
C GLU A 176 15.41 12.83 -30.96
N ALA A 177 15.62 11.55 -30.65
CA ALA A 177 14.67 10.48 -30.95
C ALA A 177 13.36 10.65 -30.18
N ARG A 178 13.43 11.04 -28.91
CA ARG A 178 12.26 11.36 -28.09
C ARG A 178 11.46 12.52 -28.68
N SER A 179 12.14 13.55 -29.16
CA SER A 179 11.50 14.70 -29.83
C SER A 179 10.85 14.32 -31.15
N ALA A 180 11.50 13.48 -31.96
CA ALA A 180 10.95 12.95 -33.20
C ALA A 180 9.70 12.09 -32.94
N ALA A 181 9.75 11.22 -31.92
CA ALA A 181 8.61 10.42 -31.49
C ALA A 181 7.41 11.29 -31.08
N TYR A 182 7.61 12.32 -30.26
CA TYR A 182 6.51 13.20 -29.86
C TYR A 182 5.94 14.02 -31.02
N ARG A 183 6.72 14.36 -32.05
CA ARG A 183 6.19 15.03 -33.26
C ARG A 183 5.30 14.10 -34.09
N ALA A 184 5.63 12.82 -34.18
CA ALA A 184 4.84 11.83 -34.91
C ALA A 184 3.46 11.52 -34.28
N LEU A 185 3.23 11.96 -33.03
CA LEU A 185 2.01 11.65 -32.26
C LEU A 185 0.92 12.74 -32.27
N GLY A 186 0.97 13.69 -33.20
CA GLY A 186 -0.01 14.78 -33.30
C GLY A 186 -1.47 14.30 -33.39
N ASP A 187 -1.78 13.48 -34.40
CA ASP A 187 -3.14 12.94 -34.64
C ASP A 187 -3.59 12.01 -33.50
N TYR A 188 -2.65 11.26 -32.93
CA TYR A 188 -2.91 10.38 -31.80
C TYR A 188 -3.42 11.15 -30.58
N ARG A 189 -2.80 12.28 -30.23
CA ARG A 189 -3.25 13.13 -29.12
C ARG A 189 -4.69 13.59 -29.31
N GLN A 190 -5.01 14.12 -30.50
CA GLN A 190 -6.36 14.60 -30.81
C GLN A 190 -7.41 13.49 -30.64
N ARG A 191 -7.09 12.25 -31.08
CA ARG A 191 -7.98 11.10 -30.91
C ARG A 191 -8.16 10.74 -29.44
N LEU A 192 -7.09 10.74 -28.64
CA LEU A 192 -7.21 10.49 -27.21
C LEU A 192 -8.08 11.54 -26.52
N ASP A 193 -7.88 12.82 -26.82
CA ASP A 193 -8.60 13.92 -26.19
C ASP A 193 -10.10 13.90 -26.54
N ALA A 194 -10.46 13.37 -27.72
CA ALA A 194 -11.85 13.15 -28.09
C ALA A 194 -12.49 11.92 -27.41
N VAL A 195 -11.70 10.88 -27.12
CA VAL A 195 -12.21 9.59 -26.60
C VAL A 195 -12.27 9.57 -25.07
N PHE A 196 -11.28 10.09 -24.35
CA PHE A 196 -11.21 10.00 -22.89
C PHE A 196 -12.44 10.63 -22.17
N PRO A 197 -12.94 11.83 -22.54
CA PRO A 197 -14.14 12.38 -21.92
C PRO A 197 -15.38 11.50 -22.13
N LYS A 198 -15.60 11.02 -23.35
CA LYS A 198 -16.71 10.12 -23.69
C LYS A 198 -16.60 8.79 -22.96
N LEU A 199 -15.39 8.27 -22.84
CA LEU A 199 -15.12 7.04 -22.10
C LEU A 199 -15.51 7.21 -20.63
N LEU A 200 -15.15 8.35 -20.01
CA LEU A 200 -15.50 8.65 -18.61
C LEU A 200 -17.02 8.73 -18.41
N GLU A 201 -17.75 9.27 -19.38
CA GLU A 201 -19.22 9.31 -19.37
C GLU A 201 -19.85 7.92 -19.50
N ALA A 202 -19.23 7.01 -20.27
CA ALA A 202 -19.73 5.66 -20.52
C ALA A 202 -19.42 4.65 -19.39
N VAL A 203 -18.41 4.93 -18.55
CA VAL A 203 -17.98 4.10 -17.40
C VAL A 203 -19.14 3.57 -16.55
N PRO A 204 -20.08 4.40 -16.05
CA PRO A 204 -21.08 3.94 -15.09
C PRO A 204 -22.03 2.90 -15.68
N ALA A 205 -22.37 3.02 -16.96
CA ALA A 205 -23.27 2.10 -17.62
C ALA A 205 -22.60 0.74 -17.90
N ALA A 206 -21.29 0.74 -18.22
CA ALA A 206 -20.49 -0.48 -18.30
C ALA A 206 -20.33 -1.19 -16.94
N LEU A 207 -20.29 -0.43 -15.84
CA LEU A 207 -20.27 -0.99 -14.50
C LEU A 207 -21.62 -1.62 -14.11
N ARG A 208 -22.74 -1.00 -14.51
CA ARG A 208 -24.09 -1.58 -14.33
C ARG A 208 -24.27 -2.89 -15.08
N SER A 209 -23.87 -2.97 -16.36
CA SER A 209 -24.01 -4.20 -17.16
C SER A 209 -23.22 -5.37 -16.57
N ASN A 210 -22.05 -5.11 -15.97
CA ASN A 210 -21.20 -6.14 -15.37
C ASN A 210 -21.65 -6.60 -13.96
N SER A 211 -22.70 -5.98 -13.39
CA SER A 211 -23.08 -6.15 -11.98
C SER A 211 -24.21 -7.16 -11.73
N ARG A 212 -25.07 -7.42 -12.72
CA ARG A 212 -26.27 -8.25 -12.52
C ARG A 212 -25.96 -9.67 -13.00
N MET A 213 -25.62 -10.59 -12.09
CA MET A 213 -25.51 -12.01 -12.42
C MET A 213 -26.82 -12.74 -12.04
N GLU A 214 -27.50 -13.31 -13.02
CA GLU A 214 -28.70 -14.12 -12.88
C GLU A 214 -28.35 -15.60 -13.04
N ALA A 215 -28.72 -16.44 -12.08
CA ALA A 215 -28.59 -17.88 -12.23
C ALA A 215 -29.70 -18.37 -13.18
N VAL A 216 -29.33 -18.81 -14.38
CA VAL A 216 -30.25 -19.37 -15.37
C VAL A 216 -29.90 -20.82 -15.59
N THR A 217 -30.87 -21.70 -15.38
CA THR A 217 -30.74 -23.12 -15.66
C THR A 217 -31.03 -23.36 -17.14
N ASP A 218 -30.08 -23.94 -17.86
CA ASP A 218 -30.27 -24.32 -19.26
C ASP A 218 -31.20 -25.54 -19.41
N ASP A 219 -31.59 -25.85 -20.65
CA ASP A 219 -32.50 -26.96 -20.98
C ASP A 219 -31.93 -28.34 -20.59
N ASP A 220 -30.63 -28.42 -20.32
CA ASP A 220 -29.92 -29.62 -19.85
C ASP A 220 -29.89 -29.72 -18.30
N GLY A 221 -30.51 -28.78 -17.58
CA GLY A 221 -30.57 -28.76 -16.12
C GLY A 221 -29.32 -28.20 -15.44
N MET A 222 -28.40 -27.58 -16.18
CA MET A 222 -27.19 -26.95 -15.64
C MET A 222 -27.45 -25.48 -15.32
N THR A 223 -27.37 -25.13 -14.04
CA THR A 223 -27.43 -23.73 -13.60
C THR A 223 -26.16 -22.99 -14.01
N ARG A 224 -26.29 -22.01 -14.89
CA ARG A 224 -25.21 -21.12 -15.32
C ARG A 224 -25.47 -19.72 -14.79
N LEU A 225 -24.43 -19.06 -14.29
CA LEU A 225 -24.47 -17.63 -14.00
C LEU A 225 -24.46 -16.87 -15.34
N GLN A 226 -25.49 -16.08 -15.58
CA GLN A 226 -25.65 -15.21 -16.76
C GLN A 226 -25.57 -13.76 -16.33
N LEU A 227 -25.07 -12.85 -17.17
CA LEU A 227 -25.27 -11.42 -16.91
C LEU A 227 -26.73 -11.08 -17.28
N GLY A 228 -27.53 -10.63 -16.31
CA GLY A 228 -28.84 -10.05 -16.58
C GLY A 228 -28.65 -8.68 -17.25
N SER A 229 -29.14 -8.51 -18.48
CA SER A 229 -29.11 -7.21 -19.16
C SER A 229 -30.52 -6.65 -19.33
N ASP A 230 -30.72 -5.40 -18.93
CA ASP A 230 -31.78 -4.57 -19.48
C ASP A 230 -31.26 -3.96 -20.78
N ALA A 231 -32.09 -3.81 -21.82
CA ALA A 231 -31.65 -3.38 -23.16
C ALA A 231 -30.87 -2.05 -23.19
N THR A 232 -31.16 -1.14 -22.25
CA THR A 232 -30.45 0.14 -22.06
C THR A 232 -29.02 -0.07 -21.52
N SER A 233 -28.83 -1.03 -20.61
CA SER A 233 -27.51 -1.39 -20.07
C SER A 233 -26.61 -2.04 -21.14
N GLU A 234 -27.20 -2.79 -22.07
CA GLU A 234 -26.48 -3.44 -23.16
C GLU A 234 -26.02 -2.44 -24.23
N ALA A 235 -26.87 -1.47 -24.57
CA ALA A 235 -26.52 -0.39 -25.49
C ALA A 235 -25.34 0.45 -24.98
N SER A 236 -25.37 0.85 -23.72
CA SER A 236 -24.27 1.63 -23.13
C SER A 236 -23.00 0.81 -22.88
N ALA A 237 -23.12 -0.49 -22.59
CA ALA A 237 -21.96 -1.40 -22.53
C ALA A 237 -21.32 -1.59 -23.92
N ARG A 238 -22.14 -1.56 -24.99
CA ARG A 238 -21.64 -1.55 -26.37
C ARG A 238 -20.92 -0.25 -26.70
N GLU A 239 -21.50 0.90 -26.35
CA GLU A 239 -20.86 2.21 -26.52
C GLU A 239 -19.51 2.29 -25.80
N PHE A 240 -19.42 1.82 -24.56
CA PHE A 240 -18.15 1.75 -23.83
C PHE A 240 -17.11 0.86 -24.52
N ARG A 241 -17.52 -0.30 -25.04
CA ARG A 241 -16.63 -1.20 -25.81
C ARG A 241 -16.16 -0.56 -27.11
N GLU A 242 -17.03 0.16 -27.82
CA GLU A 242 -16.67 0.89 -29.04
C GLU A 242 -15.66 2.01 -28.76
N LEU A 243 -15.86 2.78 -27.68
CA LEU A 243 -14.92 3.83 -27.28
C LEU A 243 -13.57 3.24 -26.83
N LEU A 244 -13.58 2.09 -26.15
CA LEU A 244 -12.36 1.35 -25.83
C LEU A 244 -11.63 0.84 -27.07
N ASP A 245 -12.35 0.32 -28.06
CA ASP A 245 -11.72 -0.12 -29.30
C ASP A 245 -11.14 1.06 -30.09
N GLN A 246 -11.82 2.22 -30.09
CA GLN A 246 -11.28 3.47 -30.64
C GLN A 246 -9.98 3.88 -29.92
N LEU A 247 -9.93 3.78 -28.59
CA LEU A 247 -8.75 4.05 -27.79
C LEU A 247 -7.59 3.09 -28.13
N CYS A 248 -7.87 1.78 -28.16
CA CYS A 248 -6.88 0.78 -28.53
C CYS A 248 -6.41 0.93 -29.99
N SER A 249 -7.30 1.31 -30.90
CA SER A 249 -6.99 1.62 -32.29
C SER A 249 -6.04 2.80 -32.40
N ALA A 250 -6.31 3.89 -31.65
CA ALA A 250 -5.41 5.03 -31.59
C ALA A 250 -4.00 4.64 -31.09
N HIS A 251 -3.90 3.79 -30.05
CA HIS A 251 -2.61 3.27 -29.57
C HIS A 251 -1.87 2.46 -30.65
N ARG A 252 -2.58 1.62 -31.40
CA ARG A 252 -1.97 0.83 -32.49
C ARG A 252 -1.46 1.71 -33.61
N ASP A 253 -2.27 2.66 -34.06
CA ASP A 253 -1.91 3.60 -35.13
C ASP A 253 -0.73 4.50 -34.72
N ALA A 254 -0.66 4.90 -33.46
CA ALA A 254 0.50 5.61 -32.91
C ALA A 254 1.79 4.79 -32.99
N LEU A 255 1.73 3.48 -32.68
CA LEU A 255 2.91 2.61 -32.80
C LEU A 255 3.34 2.43 -34.25
N LEU A 256 2.42 2.45 -35.21
CA LEU A 256 2.71 2.46 -36.65
C LEU A 256 3.34 3.78 -37.10
N ALA A 257 2.85 4.93 -36.61
CA ALA A 257 3.43 6.23 -36.91
C ALA A 257 4.87 6.37 -36.40
N LEU A 258 5.18 5.76 -35.26
CA LEU A 258 6.53 5.75 -34.68
C LEU A 258 7.53 4.93 -35.49
N GLU A 259 7.09 3.99 -36.33
CA GLU A 259 7.99 3.19 -37.18
C GLU A 259 8.76 4.05 -38.18
N GLN A 260 8.15 5.16 -38.61
CA GLN A 260 8.78 6.11 -39.53
C GLN A 260 9.65 7.16 -38.81
N ALA A 261 9.51 7.29 -37.49
CA ALA A 261 10.13 8.34 -36.69
C ALA A 261 11.32 7.86 -35.85
N LEU A 262 11.42 6.56 -35.57
CA LEU A 262 12.42 5.99 -34.67
C LEU A 262 13.30 4.93 -35.36
N PRO A 263 14.61 4.87 -35.00
CA PRO A 263 15.48 3.76 -35.39
C PRO A 263 14.93 2.38 -34.94
N PRO A 264 15.20 1.29 -35.69
CA PRO A 264 14.62 -0.03 -35.42
C PRO A 264 14.89 -0.60 -34.02
N ASP A 265 16.07 -0.37 -33.46
CA ASP A 265 16.50 -0.82 -32.14
C ASP A 265 15.73 -0.12 -31.02
N GLN A 266 15.57 1.20 -31.13
CA GLN A 266 14.80 2.02 -30.19
C GLN A 266 13.30 1.72 -30.26
N LEU A 267 12.80 1.53 -31.48
CA LEU A 267 11.42 1.14 -31.74
C LEU A 267 11.10 -0.24 -31.14
N ALA A 268 12.01 -1.21 -31.23
CA ALA A 268 11.81 -2.54 -30.68
C ALA A 268 11.63 -2.52 -29.15
N ALA A 269 12.48 -1.78 -28.43
CA ALA A 269 12.37 -1.63 -26.98
C ALA A 269 11.05 -0.95 -26.57
N LEU A 270 10.65 0.11 -27.30
CA LEU A 270 9.40 0.82 -27.06
C LEU A 270 8.18 -0.09 -27.30
N ARG A 271 8.17 -0.87 -28.37
CA ARG A 271 7.10 -1.82 -28.72
C ARG A 271 6.85 -2.86 -27.63
N ILE A 272 7.90 -3.49 -27.12
CA ILE A 272 7.80 -4.48 -26.02
C ILE A 272 7.20 -3.82 -24.77
N LYS A 273 7.67 -2.62 -24.44
CA LYS A 273 7.18 -1.86 -23.29
C LYS A 273 5.69 -1.52 -23.44
N CYS A 274 5.28 -0.99 -24.60
CA CYS A 274 3.89 -0.67 -24.90
C CYS A 274 2.98 -1.90 -24.81
N LEU A 275 3.39 -3.06 -25.37
CA LEU A 275 2.61 -4.29 -25.28
C LEU A 275 2.39 -4.73 -23.82
N SER A 276 3.44 -4.74 -23.00
CA SER A 276 3.35 -5.14 -21.58
C SER A 276 2.42 -4.25 -20.75
N ARG A 277 2.26 -2.97 -21.12
CA ARG A 277 1.49 -1.98 -20.36
C ARG A 277 0.08 -1.76 -20.89
N LEU A 278 -0.10 -1.69 -22.20
CA LEU A 278 -1.39 -1.36 -22.84
C LEU A 278 -2.30 -2.59 -23.01
N TRP A 279 -1.70 -3.74 -23.34
CA TRP A 279 -2.38 -4.99 -23.67
C TRP A 279 -1.79 -6.12 -22.86
N ARG A 280 -2.14 -6.21 -21.57
CA ARG A 280 -1.50 -7.17 -20.64
C ARG A 280 -1.58 -8.61 -21.13
N ARG A 281 -2.70 -9.06 -21.73
CA ARG A 281 -2.78 -10.46 -22.22
C ARG A 281 -1.83 -10.70 -23.38
N THR A 282 -1.71 -9.73 -24.27
CA THR A 282 -0.75 -9.76 -25.37
C THR A 282 0.70 -9.62 -24.88
N GLY A 283 0.96 -8.80 -23.88
CA GLY A 283 2.30 -8.56 -23.35
C GLY A 283 2.84 -9.70 -22.47
N MET A 284 1.96 -10.50 -21.85
CA MET A 284 2.35 -11.67 -21.05
C MET A 284 2.70 -12.84 -21.95
N ASP A 285 4.00 -13.08 -22.09
CA ASP A 285 4.54 -14.19 -22.85
C ASP A 285 5.81 -14.70 -22.18
N PRO A 286 5.66 -15.60 -21.20
CA PRO A 286 6.79 -16.13 -20.45
C PRO A 286 7.76 -16.90 -21.35
N ASP A 287 7.29 -17.42 -22.49
CA ASP A 287 8.06 -18.25 -23.42
C ASP A 287 8.81 -17.42 -24.48
N SER A 288 8.71 -16.08 -24.41
CA SER A 288 9.37 -15.18 -25.35
C SER A 288 10.91 -15.26 -25.24
N PRO A 289 11.63 -15.39 -26.36
CA PRO A 289 13.10 -15.39 -26.38
C PRO A 289 13.74 -14.01 -26.17
N ALA A 290 12.94 -12.94 -26.07
CA ALA A 290 13.41 -11.55 -26.03
C ALA A 290 14.50 -11.29 -24.98
N ARG A 291 14.27 -11.75 -23.74
CA ARG A 291 15.22 -11.56 -22.62
C ARG A 291 16.54 -12.29 -22.86
N VAL A 292 16.47 -13.51 -23.40
CA VAL A 292 17.67 -14.31 -23.69
C VAL A 292 18.47 -13.72 -24.84
N MET A 293 17.81 -13.25 -25.89
CA MET A 293 18.49 -12.53 -26.99
C MET A 293 19.20 -11.28 -26.47
N GLU A 294 18.59 -10.51 -25.56
CA GLU A 294 19.21 -9.34 -24.94
C GLU A 294 20.44 -9.70 -24.08
N GLN A 295 20.36 -10.78 -23.31
CA GLN A 295 21.48 -11.29 -22.53
C GLN A 295 22.64 -11.74 -23.43
N LEU A 296 22.34 -12.46 -24.52
CA LEU A 296 23.33 -12.88 -25.51
C LEU A 296 23.98 -11.67 -26.22
N MET A 297 23.18 -10.68 -26.62
CA MET A 297 23.70 -9.44 -27.23
C MET A 297 24.60 -8.64 -26.29
N THR A 298 24.34 -8.71 -24.99
CA THR A 298 25.16 -8.06 -23.95
C THR A 298 26.46 -8.84 -23.70
N ALA A 299 26.41 -10.17 -23.74
CA ALA A 299 27.56 -11.04 -23.51
C ALA A 299 28.48 -11.20 -24.73
N ALA A 300 27.96 -11.04 -25.95
CA ALA A 300 28.73 -11.21 -27.18
C ALA A 300 29.73 -10.06 -27.41
N THR A 301 31.02 -10.37 -27.24
CA THR A 301 32.14 -9.45 -27.54
C THR A 301 32.58 -9.51 -29.00
N GLU A 302 32.39 -10.65 -29.67
CA GLU A 302 32.78 -10.86 -31.07
C GLU A 302 31.75 -10.25 -32.04
N PRO A 303 32.17 -9.42 -33.02
CA PRO A 303 31.28 -8.76 -33.97
C PRO A 303 30.41 -9.74 -34.79
N GLU A 304 30.98 -10.87 -35.19
CA GLU A 304 30.28 -11.89 -35.99
C GLU A 304 29.18 -12.60 -35.20
N ALA A 305 29.46 -12.97 -33.94
CA ALA A 305 28.48 -13.57 -33.04
C ALA A 305 27.34 -12.59 -32.74
N ARG A 306 27.68 -11.32 -32.47
CA ARG A 306 26.70 -10.24 -32.26
C ARG A 306 25.82 -10.03 -33.50
N ALA A 307 26.39 -10.06 -34.70
CA ALA A 307 25.63 -9.94 -35.94
C ALA A 307 24.68 -11.12 -36.17
N ALA A 308 25.10 -12.35 -35.84
CA ALA A 308 24.26 -13.54 -35.93
C ALA A 308 23.09 -13.50 -34.94
N ILE A 309 23.32 -13.08 -33.69
CA ILE A 309 22.24 -12.90 -32.68
C ILE A 309 21.26 -11.81 -33.14
N GLU A 310 21.77 -10.68 -33.65
CA GLU A 310 20.94 -9.57 -34.12
C GLU A 310 20.09 -9.96 -35.35
N ALA A 311 20.61 -10.83 -36.24
CA ALA A 311 19.84 -11.37 -37.36
C ALA A 311 18.66 -12.25 -36.90
N VAL A 312 18.88 -13.10 -35.88
CA VAL A 312 17.80 -13.91 -35.27
C VAL A 312 16.77 -12.99 -34.61
N ARG A 313 17.23 -12.01 -33.82
CA ARG A 313 16.36 -11.03 -33.15
C ARG A 313 15.53 -10.22 -34.13
N SER A 314 16.13 -9.72 -35.22
CA SER A 314 15.45 -8.94 -36.25
C SER A 314 14.37 -9.76 -36.96
N THR A 315 14.69 -11.00 -37.32
CA THR A 315 13.76 -11.93 -38.00
C THR A 315 12.60 -12.30 -37.09
N TRP A 316 12.89 -12.61 -35.81
CA TRP A 316 11.89 -12.88 -34.79
C TRP A 316 10.98 -11.67 -34.59
N MET A 317 11.53 -10.49 -34.32
CA MET A 317 10.76 -9.28 -34.01
C MET A 317 9.84 -8.88 -35.16
N ALA A 318 10.28 -9.01 -36.42
CA ALA A 318 9.47 -8.67 -37.60
C ALA A 318 8.18 -9.52 -37.68
N ARG A 319 8.28 -10.84 -37.43
CA ARG A 319 7.13 -11.74 -37.45
C ARG A 319 6.30 -11.62 -36.16
N TRP A 320 6.99 -11.59 -35.02
CA TRP A 320 6.38 -11.53 -33.69
C TRP A 320 5.55 -10.26 -33.48
N TRP A 321 6.02 -9.13 -34.01
CA TRP A 321 5.30 -7.86 -33.94
C TRP A 321 3.95 -7.92 -34.65
N VAL A 322 3.91 -8.47 -35.87
CA VAL A 322 2.67 -8.59 -36.66
C VAL A 322 1.66 -9.52 -35.99
N ALA A 323 2.11 -10.65 -35.42
CA ALA A 323 1.25 -11.53 -34.63
C ALA A 323 0.73 -10.84 -33.35
N SER A 324 1.61 -10.14 -32.63
CA SER A 324 1.24 -9.42 -31.41
C SER A 324 0.25 -8.28 -31.68
N MET A 325 0.35 -7.57 -32.80
CA MET A 325 -0.61 -6.52 -33.16
C MET A 325 -2.00 -7.08 -33.50
N ARG A 326 -2.08 -8.28 -34.10
CA ARG A 326 -3.36 -8.99 -34.29
C ARG A 326 -3.95 -9.46 -32.97
N MET A 327 -3.12 -9.99 -32.06
CA MET A 327 -3.55 -10.30 -30.69
C MET A 327 -4.07 -9.06 -29.97
N ALA A 328 -3.38 -7.93 -30.04
CA ALA A 328 -3.79 -6.67 -29.43
C ALA A 328 -5.10 -6.10 -30.03
N ALA A 329 -5.35 -6.34 -31.33
CA ALA A 329 -6.60 -6.01 -32.00
C ALA A 329 -7.76 -6.91 -31.54
N ALA A 330 -7.50 -8.19 -31.36
CA ALA A 330 -8.48 -9.13 -30.81
C ALA A 330 -8.75 -8.87 -29.32
N GLU A 331 -7.74 -8.47 -28.54
CA GLU A 331 -7.86 -8.19 -27.10
C GLU A 331 -8.80 -7.02 -26.78
N SER A 332 -8.95 -6.01 -27.66
CA SER A 332 -9.91 -4.93 -27.45
C SER A 332 -11.37 -5.38 -27.53
N GLY A 333 -11.67 -6.47 -28.25
CA GLY A 333 -13.02 -7.05 -28.35
C GLY A 333 -13.39 -8.05 -27.22
N MET A 334 -12.45 -8.34 -26.31
CA MET A 334 -12.64 -9.32 -25.23
C MET A 334 -13.04 -8.67 -23.88
N PRO A 335 -13.75 -9.39 -22.99
CA PRO A 335 -14.12 -8.86 -21.68
C PRO A 335 -12.88 -8.67 -20.79
N ARG A 336 -12.78 -7.54 -20.08
CA ARG A 336 -11.67 -7.21 -19.16
C ARG A 336 -11.99 -7.57 -17.70
N GLY A 337 -10.95 -7.63 -16.86
CA GLY A 337 -11.04 -7.92 -15.43
C GLY A 337 -10.90 -9.42 -15.08
N ILE A 338 -11.09 -9.76 -13.80
CA ILE A 338 -11.02 -11.13 -13.25
C ILE A 338 -11.88 -12.11 -14.07
N PHE A 339 -13.04 -11.68 -14.55
CA PHE A 339 -13.97 -12.51 -15.31
C PHE A 339 -13.53 -12.85 -16.74
N GLY A 340 -12.52 -12.16 -17.29
CA GLY A 340 -11.95 -12.52 -18.58
C GLY A 340 -10.74 -13.46 -18.48
N TYR A 341 -10.25 -13.75 -17.27
CA TYR A 341 -9.25 -14.81 -17.02
C TYR A 341 -9.91 -16.18 -16.83
N PHE A 342 -11.13 -16.20 -16.31
CA PHE A 342 -11.96 -17.40 -16.31
C PHE A 342 -12.68 -17.47 -17.65
N ASN A 343 -12.63 -18.63 -18.32
CA ASN A 343 -13.36 -18.91 -19.56
C ASN A 343 -14.88 -18.84 -19.34
N VAL A 344 -15.42 -17.67 -19.03
CA VAL A 344 -16.86 -17.41 -19.02
C VAL A 344 -17.27 -17.41 -20.49
N THR A 345 -18.01 -18.43 -20.88
CA THR A 345 -18.48 -18.63 -22.26
C THR A 345 -19.17 -17.36 -22.77
N ALA A 346 -18.51 -16.63 -23.67
CA ALA A 346 -19.06 -15.45 -24.31
C ALA A 346 -20.22 -15.86 -25.23
N LYS A 347 -21.44 -15.40 -24.92
CA LYS A 347 -22.61 -15.57 -25.80
C LYS A 347 -22.62 -14.55 -26.95
N ASP A 348 -21.94 -13.41 -26.82
CA ASP A 348 -21.85 -12.39 -27.87
C ASP A 348 -20.97 -12.90 -29.04
N PRO A 349 -21.52 -13.03 -30.26
CA PRO A 349 -20.76 -13.46 -31.43
C PRO A 349 -19.51 -12.62 -31.69
N ALA A 350 -19.55 -11.32 -31.37
CA ALA A 350 -18.41 -10.43 -31.55
C ALA A 350 -17.26 -10.79 -30.60
N THR A 351 -17.57 -11.08 -29.34
CA THR A 351 -16.57 -11.48 -28.33
C THR A 351 -16.05 -12.90 -28.59
N ALA A 352 -16.91 -13.83 -29.02
CA ALA A 352 -16.48 -15.18 -29.39
C ALA A 352 -15.51 -15.14 -30.58
N LYS A 353 -15.80 -14.31 -31.59
CA LYS A 353 -14.90 -14.07 -32.72
C LYS A 353 -13.57 -13.46 -32.24
N ALA A 354 -13.61 -12.42 -31.42
CA ALA A 354 -12.40 -11.80 -30.86
C ALA A 354 -11.54 -12.82 -30.08
N GLN A 355 -12.15 -13.72 -29.30
CA GLN A 355 -11.41 -14.78 -28.60
C GLN A 355 -10.78 -15.79 -29.57
N ALA A 356 -11.48 -16.16 -30.64
CA ALA A 356 -10.95 -17.05 -31.67
C ALA A 356 -9.76 -16.41 -32.41
N ASP A 357 -9.93 -15.17 -32.87
CA ASP A 357 -8.90 -14.38 -33.55
C ASP A 357 -7.65 -14.22 -32.65
N PHE A 358 -7.85 -14.00 -31.34
CA PHE A 358 -6.76 -13.93 -30.37
C PHE A 358 -6.02 -15.26 -30.23
N ASN A 359 -6.76 -16.38 -30.11
CA ASN A 359 -6.18 -17.70 -29.94
C ASN A 359 -5.37 -18.11 -31.18
N GLU A 360 -5.88 -17.84 -32.38
CA GLU A 360 -5.17 -18.09 -33.65
C GLU A 360 -3.86 -17.30 -33.71
N ALA A 361 -3.91 -15.99 -33.46
CA ALA A 361 -2.71 -15.15 -33.47
C ALA A 361 -1.70 -15.53 -32.36
N SER A 362 -2.19 -15.99 -31.20
CA SER A 362 -1.36 -16.52 -30.11
C SER A 362 -0.67 -17.84 -30.48
N GLU A 363 -1.34 -18.71 -31.24
CA GLU A 363 -0.76 -19.95 -31.77
C GLU A 363 0.34 -19.65 -32.81
N GLU A 364 0.09 -18.68 -33.69
CA GLU A 364 1.10 -18.22 -34.65
C GLU A 364 2.33 -17.62 -33.95
N ARG A 365 2.11 -16.76 -32.95
CA ARG A 365 3.18 -16.16 -32.15
C ARG A 365 4.07 -17.20 -31.49
N ARG A 366 3.48 -18.22 -30.84
CA ARG A 366 4.23 -19.34 -30.26
C ARG A 366 5.05 -20.10 -31.31
N GLY A 367 4.52 -20.24 -32.52
CA GLY A 367 5.26 -20.77 -33.65
C GLY A 367 6.51 -19.94 -33.98
N ILE A 368 6.39 -18.61 -33.95
CA ILE A 368 7.50 -17.67 -34.19
C ILE A 368 8.54 -17.73 -33.06
N ASP A 369 8.11 -17.80 -31.80
CA ASP A 369 9.01 -17.93 -30.65
C ASP A 369 9.79 -19.24 -30.71
N ARG A 370 9.12 -20.35 -31.03
CA ARG A 370 9.76 -21.65 -31.26
C ARG A 370 10.80 -21.58 -32.39
N ASP A 371 10.47 -20.96 -33.52
CA ASP A 371 11.40 -20.84 -34.65
C ASP A 371 12.64 -20.03 -34.25
N ALA A 372 12.47 -19.00 -33.40
CA ALA A 372 13.56 -18.20 -32.87
C ALA A 372 14.42 -18.97 -31.86
N TRP A 373 13.83 -19.74 -30.95
CA TRP A 373 14.56 -20.66 -30.06
C TRP A 373 15.39 -21.66 -30.85
N LYS A 374 14.84 -22.24 -31.93
CA LYS A 374 15.59 -23.12 -32.83
C LYS A 374 16.73 -22.38 -33.53
N ALA A 375 16.53 -21.15 -33.98
CA ALA A 375 17.59 -20.37 -34.60
C ALA A 375 18.75 -20.10 -33.63
N LEU A 376 18.46 -19.87 -32.34
CA LEU A 376 19.48 -19.68 -31.30
C LEU A 376 20.37 -20.92 -31.09
N THR A 377 19.89 -22.14 -31.35
CA THR A 377 20.74 -23.36 -31.29
C THR A 377 21.92 -23.35 -32.28
N GLY A 378 21.79 -22.60 -33.38
CA GLY A 378 22.84 -22.44 -34.38
C GLY A 378 23.80 -21.30 -34.05
N VAL A 379 23.33 -20.30 -33.30
CA VAL A 379 24.09 -19.09 -32.94
C VAL A 379 24.87 -19.26 -31.63
N ASP A 380 24.33 -20.01 -30.67
CA ASP A 380 25.00 -20.37 -29.41
C ASP A 380 24.94 -21.90 -29.18
N PRO A 381 25.82 -22.67 -29.85
CA PRO A 381 25.83 -24.13 -29.74
C PRO A 381 26.12 -24.63 -28.31
N ALA A 382 26.78 -23.84 -27.47
CA ALA A 382 27.14 -24.22 -26.10
C ALA A 382 25.91 -24.43 -25.20
N ARG A 383 24.78 -23.80 -25.53
CA ARG A 383 23.51 -23.92 -24.80
C ARG A 383 22.40 -24.53 -25.65
N ARG A 384 22.75 -25.34 -26.65
CA ARG A 384 21.79 -25.99 -27.58
C ARG A 384 20.65 -26.70 -26.86
N GLU A 385 20.96 -27.53 -25.86
CA GLU A 385 19.97 -28.32 -25.11
C GLU A 385 18.94 -27.43 -24.39
N PHE A 386 19.39 -26.32 -23.82
CA PHE A 386 18.51 -25.32 -23.21
C PHE A 386 17.53 -24.77 -24.27
N TYR A 387 18.03 -24.29 -25.41
CA TYR A 387 17.19 -23.72 -26.47
C TYR A 387 16.22 -24.73 -27.11
N GLU A 388 16.64 -25.98 -27.28
CA GLU A 388 15.76 -27.05 -27.77
C GLU A 388 14.63 -27.35 -26.78
N THR A 389 14.93 -27.35 -25.48
CA THR A 389 13.92 -27.46 -24.41
C THR A 389 12.95 -26.27 -24.46
N GLN A 390 13.46 -25.05 -24.62
CA GLN A 390 12.63 -23.85 -24.76
C GLN A 390 11.71 -23.92 -25.99
N ALA A 391 12.24 -24.37 -27.13
CA ALA A 391 11.47 -24.52 -28.36
C ALA A 391 10.35 -25.56 -28.21
N ASN A 392 10.60 -26.66 -27.49
CA ASN A 392 9.60 -27.69 -27.22
C ASN A 392 8.52 -27.20 -26.26
N ASP A 393 8.88 -26.44 -25.23
CA ASP A 393 7.92 -25.89 -24.29
C ASP A 393 7.01 -24.83 -24.93
N ALA A 394 7.57 -23.97 -25.80
CA ALA A 394 6.79 -23.01 -26.57
C ALA A 394 5.72 -23.69 -27.46
N ALA A 395 5.91 -24.97 -27.81
CA ALA A 395 4.93 -25.76 -28.55
C ALA A 395 3.80 -26.34 -27.68
N ASN A 396 3.98 -26.42 -26.36
CA ASN A 396 3.00 -27.02 -25.44
C ASN A 396 1.95 -25.98 -24.97
N LYS A 397 0.66 -26.33 -25.04
CA LYS A 397 -0.45 -25.42 -24.63
C LYS A 397 -0.52 -25.16 -23.10
N SER A 398 0.19 -25.97 -22.32
CA SER A 398 0.17 -26.03 -20.85
C SER A 398 1.47 -25.61 -20.18
N GLY A 399 2.46 -25.08 -20.92
CA GLY A 399 3.76 -24.67 -20.38
C GLY A 399 3.66 -23.65 -19.23
N ASN A 400 4.68 -23.64 -18.37
CA ASN A 400 4.76 -22.91 -17.10
C ASN A 400 4.47 -21.40 -17.28
N ARG A 401 3.21 -20.97 -17.09
CA ARG A 401 2.70 -19.65 -17.55
C ARG A 401 3.17 -18.43 -16.76
N PHE A 402 4.02 -18.61 -15.75
CA PHE A 402 4.23 -17.59 -14.72
C PHE A 402 5.67 -17.12 -14.54
N MET A 403 6.65 -17.65 -15.28
CA MET A 403 8.06 -17.25 -15.09
C MET A 403 8.77 -16.88 -16.41
N PRO A 404 9.33 -15.65 -16.52
CA PRO A 404 10.12 -15.25 -17.68
C PRO A 404 11.47 -15.99 -17.69
N ARG A 405 11.82 -16.56 -18.84
CA ARG A 405 13.01 -17.42 -18.98
C ARG A 405 14.30 -16.61 -19.16
N SER A 406 15.39 -17.06 -18.54
CA SER A 406 16.73 -16.43 -18.62
C SER A 406 17.80 -17.46 -18.91
N LEU A 407 18.94 -17.01 -19.45
CA LEU A 407 20.11 -17.86 -19.64
C LEU A 407 20.59 -18.45 -18.29
N PRO A 408 20.96 -19.74 -18.24
CA PRO A 408 21.60 -20.33 -17.07
C PRO A 408 23.00 -19.71 -16.83
N LYS A 409 23.45 -19.63 -15.57
CA LYS A 409 24.81 -19.16 -15.26
C LYS A 409 25.85 -20.20 -15.72
N GLU A 410 27.07 -19.74 -16.00
CA GLU A 410 28.18 -20.63 -16.34
C GLU A 410 28.41 -21.66 -15.22
N GLY A 411 28.34 -22.95 -15.57
CA GLY A 411 28.51 -24.07 -14.63
C GLY A 411 27.23 -24.63 -14.00
N GLU A 412 26.06 -24.01 -14.22
CA GLU A 412 24.77 -24.60 -13.82
C GLU A 412 24.34 -25.69 -14.81
N PRO A 413 23.72 -26.79 -14.34
CA PRO A 413 23.19 -27.83 -15.23
C PRO A 413 22.11 -27.23 -16.15
N THR A 414 22.03 -27.73 -17.39
CA THR A 414 21.13 -27.25 -18.45
C THR A 414 19.64 -27.29 -18.11
N GLY A 415 19.24 -27.98 -17.03
CA GLY A 415 17.88 -28.02 -16.47
C GLY A 415 17.61 -27.08 -15.29
N ALA A 416 18.59 -26.33 -14.79
CA ALA A 416 18.38 -25.37 -13.70
C ALA A 416 17.71 -24.10 -14.24
N VAL A 417 16.38 -24.05 -14.20
CA VAL A 417 15.64 -22.81 -14.40
C VAL A 417 15.96 -21.90 -13.21
N GLN A 418 16.79 -20.88 -13.42
CA GLN A 418 17.00 -19.85 -12.40
C GLN A 418 15.68 -19.13 -12.15
N MET A 419 15.14 -19.31 -10.94
CA MET A 419 14.15 -18.41 -10.37
C MET A 419 14.83 -17.05 -10.12
N THR A 420 14.94 -16.23 -11.17
CA THR A 420 15.24 -14.82 -10.96
C THR A 420 13.97 -14.18 -10.41
N SER A 421 14.08 -13.61 -9.20
CA SER A 421 13.06 -12.89 -8.46
C SER A 421 12.55 -11.67 -9.25
N ALA A 422 11.75 -11.93 -10.29
CA ALA A 422 10.86 -10.94 -10.85
C ALA A 422 9.59 -10.99 -10.02
N VAL A 423 9.50 -10.10 -9.04
CA VAL A 423 8.23 -9.86 -8.33
C VAL A 423 7.21 -9.45 -9.38
N ALA A 424 6.33 -10.37 -9.76
CA ALA A 424 5.13 -10.08 -10.50
C ALA A 424 4.18 -9.32 -9.57
N VAL A 425 4.42 -8.03 -9.37
CA VAL A 425 3.49 -7.10 -8.67
C VAL A 425 2.14 -6.97 -9.45
N GLY A 426 1.96 -7.70 -10.55
CA GLY A 426 0.83 -7.55 -11.46
C GLY A 426 -0.25 -8.63 -11.42
N ALA A 427 0.00 -9.84 -10.89
CA ALA A 427 -0.96 -10.94 -10.98
C ALA A 427 -0.66 -12.10 -10.02
N VAL A 428 -0.68 -11.85 -8.71
CA VAL A 428 -1.13 -12.90 -7.78
C VAL A 428 -2.64 -12.80 -7.78
N ALA A 429 -3.30 -13.85 -8.28
CA ALA A 429 -4.74 -13.96 -8.16
C ALA A 429 -5.07 -14.00 -6.65
N PHE A 430 -5.64 -12.92 -6.12
CA PHE A 430 -6.33 -12.91 -4.83
C PHE A 430 -7.54 -13.85 -4.92
N VAL A 431 -7.28 -15.15 -4.85
CA VAL A 431 -8.32 -16.17 -4.73
C VAL A 431 -8.52 -16.40 -3.23
N GLY A 432 -9.50 -15.70 -2.66
CA GLY A 432 -10.01 -15.92 -1.31
C GLY A 432 -9.39 -15.01 -0.23
N SER A 433 -10.27 -14.42 0.59
CA SER A 433 -10.07 -13.65 1.86
C SER A 433 -8.68 -13.05 2.10
N GLY A 434 -8.49 -11.73 2.06
CA GLY A 434 -8.87 -10.84 3.16
C GLY A 434 -8.01 -11.13 4.40
N ASP A 435 -6.98 -10.30 4.61
CA ASP A 435 -6.05 -10.20 5.76
C ASP A 435 -5.60 -11.53 6.42
N ASP A 436 -4.29 -11.82 6.32
CA ASP A 436 -3.55 -12.95 6.91
C ASP A 436 -3.96 -14.38 6.48
N MET A 437 -3.58 -14.74 5.25
CA MET A 437 -3.36 -16.14 4.86
C MET A 437 -1.89 -16.29 4.45
N PRO A 438 -1.14 -17.31 4.95
CA PRO A 438 0.16 -17.62 4.40
C PRO A 438 0.01 -17.94 2.90
N ILE A 439 0.78 -17.26 2.06
CA ILE A 439 0.87 -17.59 0.63
C ILE A 439 1.76 -18.82 0.53
N ASP A 440 1.13 -19.98 0.37
CA ASP A 440 1.85 -21.21 0.08
C ASP A 440 2.24 -21.26 -1.41
N LEU A 441 3.55 -21.32 -1.69
CA LEU A 441 4.13 -21.44 -3.02
C LEU A 441 4.50 -22.89 -3.39
N SER A 442 4.11 -23.87 -2.58
CA SER A 442 4.44 -25.30 -2.73
C SER A 442 3.94 -25.92 -4.05
N SER A 443 2.85 -25.40 -4.65
CA SER A 443 2.31 -25.92 -5.91
C SER A 443 3.22 -25.71 -7.14
N ILE A 444 4.32 -24.96 -6.99
CA ILE A 444 5.35 -24.80 -8.02
C ILE A 444 6.38 -25.95 -7.97
N SER A 445 6.44 -26.70 -6.87
CA SER A 445 7.49 -27.71 -6.62
C SER A 445 7.24 -29.08 -7.28
N GLU A 446 6.02 -29.39 -7.72
CA GLU A 446 5.65 -30.76 -8.15
C GLU A 446 5.98 -31.12 -9.61
N MET A 447 6.69 -30.29 -10.38
CA MET A 447 6.94 -30.60 -11.82
C MET A 447 8.41 -30.86 -12.20
N ALA A 448 9.31 -31.07 -11.24
CA ALA A 448 10.67 -31.54 -11.53
C ALA A 448 11.07 -32.68 -10.58
N GLU A 449 10.97 -33.93 -11.06
CA GLU A 449 11.58 -35.08 -10.39
C GLU A 449 13.10 -34.87 -10.32
N GLY A 450 13.65 -34.65 -9.13
CA GLY A 450 15.09 -34.75 -8.84
C GLY A 450 15.80 -33.50 -8.31
N ALA A 451 15.13 -32.38 -8.06
CA ALA A 451 15.77 -31.21 -7.44
C ALA A 451 15.65 -31.25 -5.91
N GLN A 452 16.78 -31.24 -5.19
CA GLN A 452 16.79 -30.84 -3.78
C GLN A 452 16.54 -29.34 -3.72
N SER A 453 15.33 -28.92 -3.34
CA SER A 453 14.98 -27.51 -3.15
C SER A 453 14.98 -27.13 -1.68
N VAL A 454 15.54 -25.96 -1.38
CA VAL A 454 15.37 -25.27 -0.09
C VAL A 454 14.00 -24.60 -0.13
N SER A 455 13.09 -24.98 0.77
CA SER A 455 11.78 -24.35 0.91
C SER A 455 11.96 -22.93 1.47
N VAL A 456 11.72 -21.91 0.65
CA VAL A 456 11.67 -20.51 1.10
C VAL A 456 10.22 -20.18 1.42
N SER A 457 9.87 -20.14 2.71
CA SER A 457 8.58 -19.61 3.17
C SER A 457 8.65 -18.09 3.23
N MET A 458 7.84 -17.41 2.41
CA MET A 458 7.69 -15.95 2.47
C MET A 458 6.41 -15.62 3.23
N THR A 459 6.53 -15.10 4.46
CA THR A 459 5.38 -14.52 5.16
C THR A 459 5.36 -13.02 4.89
N VAL A 460 4.40 -12.58 4.09
CA VAL A 460 4.12 -11.15 3.91
C VAL A 460 3.12 -10.76 5.00
N SER A 461 3.60 -10.32 6.15
CA SER A 461 2.76 -9.54 7.06
C SER A 461 2.67 -8.14 6.46
N SER A 462 1.49 -7.77 5.97
CA SER A 462 1.21 -6.39 5.68
C SER A 462 0.80 -5.72 7.01
N ASP A 463 1.78 -5.27 7.80
CA ASP A 463 1.52 -4.13 8.67
C ASP A 463 1.34 -2.92 7.73
N VAL A 464 0.06 -2.59 7.48
CA VAL A 464 -0.38 -1.73 6.37
C VAL A 464 -0.08 -0.23 6.60
N ASP A 465 0.52 0.15 7.72
CA ASP A 465 0.77 1.55 8.07
C ASP A 465 2.09 2.13 7.54
N THR A 466 2.94 1.32 6.89
CA THR A 466 4.17 1.81 6.26
C THR A 466 4.14 1.57 4.75
N SER A 467 4.10 2.64 3.98
CA SER A 467 4.55 2.66 2.59
C SER A 467 6.08 2.53 2.53
N GLY A 468 6.60 1.40 3.02
CA GLY A 468 8.00 0.97 2.99
C GLY A 468 8.15 -0.39 2.28
N PRO A 469 9.39 -0.86 2.04
CA PRO A 469 9.63 -2.05 1.22
C PRO A 469 9.10 -3.33 1.87
N VAL A 470 8.67 -4.28 1.03
CA VAL A 470 8.38 -5.66 1.44
C VAL A 470 9.65 -6.26 2.04
N MET A 471 9.63 -6.58 3.33
CA MET A 471 10.72 -7.27 4.01
C MET A 471 10.67 -8.77 3.67
N ILE A 472 11.77 -9.29 3.11
CA ILE A 472 11.98 -10.72 2.90
C ILE A 472 13.14 -11.13 3.80
N SER A 473 12.84 -11.87 4.87
CA SER A 473 13.88 -12.46 5.72
C SER A 473 14.36 -13.76 5.09
N MET A 474 15.64 -13.82 4.71
CA MET A 474 16.35 -15.07 4.41
C MET A 474 17.38 -15.29 5.53
N GLY A 475 17.61 -16.56 5.88
CA GLY A 475 18.33 -16.99 7.09
C GLY A 475 19.78 -16.51 7.29
N ASP A 476 20.36 -17.11 8.32
CA ASP A 476 21.32 -16.63 9.34
C ASP A 476 22.30 -15.46 9.15
N ASP A 477 22.58 -14.88 7.97
CA ASP A 477 23.65 -13.85 7.89
C ASP A 477 23.43 -12.72 6.86
N GLY A 478 22.21 -12.30 6.54
CA GLY A 478 22.06 -11.12 5.69
C GLY A 478 20.65 -10.64 5.38
N GLY A 479 20.20 -9.61 6.10
CA GLY A 479 19.05 -8.82 5.69
C GLY A 479 19.36 -8.03 4.42
N ALA A 480 18.67 -8.34 3.32
CA ALA A 480 18.73 -7.54 2.10
C ALA A 480 17.73 -6.36 2.21
N LEU A 481 18.27 -5.16 2.39
CA LEU A 481 17.51 -3.91 2.31
C LEU A 481 17.34 -3.55 0.83
N PHE A 482 16.12 -3.66 0.27
CA PHE A 482 15.87 -3.18 -1.09
C PHE A 482 15.86 -1.65 -1.11
N GLY A 483 16.75 -1.09 -1.92
CA GLY A 483 16.87 0.34 -2.14
C GLY A 483 15.62 0.96 -2.78
N ASP A 484 15.40 2.21 -2.37
CA ASP A 484 14.38 3.15 -2.82
C ASP A 484 14.22 3.20 -4.35
N ALA A 485 13.15 2.59 -4.87
CA ALA A 485 12.80 2.64 -6.29
C ALA A 485 11.81 3.76 -6.65
N PHE A 486 11.35 4.57 -5.68
CA PHE A 486 10.36 5.63 -5.93
C PHE A 486 10.67 7.00 -5.30
N GLY A 487 11.83 7.18 -4.68
CA GLY A 487 12.37 8.48 -4.27
C GLY A 487 11.55 9.20 -3.22
N ASP A 488 10.75 8.48 -2.42
CA ASP A 488 9.86 9.07 -1.42
C ASP A 488 10.33 8.85 0.02
N GLY A 489 11.57 8.37 0.24
CA GLY A 489 12.36 8.59 1.46
C GLY A 489 11.61 8.48 2.79
N MET A 490 10.73 7.49 2.95
CA MET A 490 10.07 7.20 4.23
C MET A 490 10.95 6.27 5.04
N ASN A 491 11.79 6.87 5.89
CA ASN A 491 12.58 6.15 6.88
C ASN A 491 11.64 5.72 8.02
N SER A 492 11.10 4.50 7.95
CA SER A 492 10.31 3.88 9.03
C SER A 492 11.22 2.97 9.84
N GLY A 493 11.66 3.44 11.00
CA GLY A 493 12.31 2.58 11.99
C GLY A 493 11.25 1.70 12.65
N PHE A 494 11.26 0.40 12.34
CA PHE A 494 10.55 -0.60 13.13
C PHE A 494 11.39 -0.98 14.34
N GLU A 495 10.86 -0.80 15.55
CA GLU A 495 11.35 -1.48 16.74
C GLU A 495 10.70 -2.85 16.83
N PHE A 496 11.47 -3.90 16.53
CA PHE A 496 11.09 -5.29 16.81
C PHE A 496 11.03 -5.51 18.32
N SER A 497 9.84 -5.54 18.89
CA SER A 497 9.64 -6.10 20.22
C SER A 497 9.28 -7.60 20.11
N GLN A 498 10.30 -8.44 20.27
CA GLN A 498 10.22 -9.88 20.60
C GLN A 498 9.45 -10.81 19.65
N ALA A 499 9.77 -10.79 18.34
CA ALA A 499 9.54 -11.96 17.49
C ALA A 499 10.89 -12.67 17.28
N SER A 500 11.12 -13.80 17.98
CA SER A 500 12.23 -14.70 17.65
C SER A 500 11.77 -15.64 16.55
N PHE A 501 12.29 -15.46 15.34
CA PHE A 501 12.12 -16.43 14.25
C PHE A 501 13.32 -17.36 14.24
N ASN A 502 13.09 -18.65 14.41
CA ASN A 502 14.07 -19.68 14.08
C ASN A 502 13.67 -20.27 12.72
N SER A 503 14.61 -20.49 11.80
CA SER A 503 14.35 -20.96 10.42
C SER A 503 13.61 -22.30 10.37
N ASP A 504 13.68 -23.09 11.45
CA ASP A 504 13.06 -24.40 11.56
C ASP A 504 11.73 -24.40 12.35
N SER A 505 11.35 -23.27 12.98
CA SER A 505 10.10 -23.15 13.74
C SER A 505 9.35 -21.89 13.35
N PHE A 506 8.37 -22.03 12.46
CA PHE A 506 7.46 -20.94 12.13
C PHE A 506 6.49 -20.71 13.29
N ALA A 507 6.76 -19.62 14.00
CA ALA A 507 5.90 -18.89 14.93
C ALA A 507 5.80 -19.37 16.39
N GLY A 508 6.23 -18.48 17.27
CA GLY A 508 6.00 -18.54 18.71
C GLY A 508 4.74 -17.81 19.12
N ALA A 509 3.75 -18.53 19.64
CA ALA A 509 2.71 -17.91 20.46
C ALA A 509 3.33 -17.55 21.83
N GLY A 510 4.00 -16.40 21.90
CA GLY A 510 4.69 -15.95 23.11
C GLY A 510 3.73 -15.58 24.23
N MET A 511 4.13 -15.86 25.47
CA MET A 511 3.48 -15.30 26.66
C MET A 511 4.30 -14.12 27.18
N SER A 512 3.64 -13.04 27.59
CA SER A 512 4.31 -11.93 28.28
C SER A 512 3.78 -11.74 29.69
N LEU A 513 4.70 -11.46 30.61
CA LEU A 513 4.35 -10.95 31.93
C LEU A 513 3.80 -9.52 31.80
N ALA A 514 2.88 -9.17 32.69
CA ALA A 514 2.38 -7.80 32.82
C ALA A 514 3.53 -6.79 33.03
N GLN A 515 3.44 -5.62 32.43
CA GLN A 515 4.44 -4.56 32.55
C GLN A 515 4.12 -3.62 33.72
N ALA A 516 5.16 -3.30 34.49
CA ALA A 516 5.13 -2.26 35.51
C ALA A 516 5.06 -0.87 34.87
N ALA A 517 4.42 0.10 35.54
CA ALA A 517 4.51 1.50 35.15
C ALA A 517 5.96 2.00 35.15
N ASN A 518 6.40 2.65 34.07
CA ASN A 518 7.71 3.30 34.03
C ASN A 518 7.71 4.60 34.86
N ALA A 519 8.90 5.17 35.12
CA ALA A 519 9.03 6.38 35.94
C ALA A 519 8.19 7.57 35.44
N GLU A 520 8.19 7.81 34.12
CA GLU A 520 7.41 8.91 33.52
C GLU A 520 5.92 8.70 33.72
N ARG A 521 5.45 7.46 33.58
CA ARG A 521 4.06 7.12 33.80
C ARG A 521 3.66 7.31 35.26
N VAL A 522 4.48 6.86 36.22
CA VAL A 522 4.22 7.09 37.65
C VAL A 522 4.12 8.59 37.96
N ARG A 523 4.98 9.43 37.36
CA ARG A 523 4.87 10.89 37.50
C ARG A 523 3.57 11.46 36.92
N ALA A 524 3.09 10.94 35.79
CA ALA A 524 1.81 11.34 35.21
C ALA A 524 0.61 10.93 36.10
N LEU A 525 0.65 9.73 36.69
CA LEU A 525 -0.34 9.30 37.69
C LEU A 525 -0.30 10.20 38.94
N ALA A 526 0.90 10.55 39.39
CA ALA A 526 1.11 11.46 40.52
C ALA A 526 0.53 12.87 40.27
N GLN A 527 0.76 13.44 39.09
CA GLN A 527 0.13 14.70 38.69
C GLN A 527 -1.40 14.62 38.69
N THR A 528 -1.96 13.48 38.27
CA THR A 528 -3.41 13.24 38.31
C THR A 528 -3.94 13.24 39.74
N LEU A 529 -3.16 12.74 40.68
CA LEU A 529 -3.45 12.71 42.11
C LEU A 529 -3.06 14.01 42.85
N GLY A 530 -2.66 15.06 42.12
CA GLY A 530 -2.33 16.36 42.71
C GLY A 530 -0.91 16.48 43.28
N VAL A 531 -0.02 15.54 42.98
CA VAL A 531 1.40 15.56 43.40
C VAL A 531 2.27 16.09 42.26
N ALA A 532 3.16 17.04 42.56
CA ALA A 532 4.10 17.57 41.58
C ALA A 532 5.07 16.47 41.08
N ALA A 533 5.41 16.48 39.79
CA ALA A 533 6.23 15.44 39.17
C ALA A 533 7.68 15.38 39.70
N ASP A 534 8.16 16.46 40.31
CA ASP A 534 9.48 16.63 40.91
C ASP A 534 9.45 16.53 42.46
N HIS A 535 8.34 16.07 43.04
CA HIS A 535 8.23 15.91 44.49
C HIS A 535 9.28 14.91 45.02
N ALA A 536 10.10 15.31 45.99
CA ALA A 536 11.24 14.51 46.46
C ALA A 536 10.86 13.10 46.94
N ALA A 537 9.74 12.97 47.68
CA ALA A 537 9.25 11.66 48.12
C ALA A 537 8.79 10.76 46.96
N LEU A 538 8.32 11.35 45.85
CA LEU A 538 7.87 10.59 44.68
C LEU A 538 9.05 9.90 43.99
N ALA A 539 10.23 10.53 43.95
CA ALA A 539 11.44 9.92 43.39
C ALA A 539 11.81 8.61 44.11
N GLN A 540 11.86 8.65 45.45
CA GLN A 540 12.13 7.46 46.26
C GLN A 540 11.07 6.37 46.05
N MET A 541 9.79 6.75 46.00
CA MET A 541 8.70 5.81 45.76
C MET A 541 8.80 5.14 44.38
N ILE A 542 9.21 5.87 43.35
CA ILE A 542 9.45 5.33 42.01
C ILE A 542 10.57 4.29 42.04
N ASP A 543 11.69 4.62 42.68
CA ASP A 543 12.86 3.72 42.77
C ASP A 543 12.50 2.43 43.54
N ASP A 544 11.82 2.56 44.68
CA ASP A 544 11.36 1.43 45.49
C ASP A 544 10.38 0.54 44.71
N TYR A 545 9.41 1.15 44.03
CA TYR A 545 8.43 0.43 43.21
C TYR A 545 9.10 -0.30 42.05
N GLN A 546 10.03 0.35 41.34
CA GLN A 546 10.76 -0.27 40.22
C GLN A 546 11.63 -1.45 40.70
N ALA A 547 12.32 -1.30 41.83
CA ALA A 547 13.12 -2.38 42.41
C ALA A 547 12.27 -3.62 42.72
N LYS A 548 11.10 -3.43 43.35
CA LYS A 548 10.17 -4.54 43.64
C LYS A 548 9.58 -5.16 42.37
N CYS A 549 9.17 -4.34 41.41
CA CYS A 549 8.63 -4.82 40.14
C CYS A 549 9.66 -5.62 39.33
N ASN A 550 10.93 -5.19 39.33
CA ASN A 550 12.01 -5.93 38.69
C ASN A 550 12.25 -7.27 39.38
N ALA A 551 12.27 -7.30 40.72
CA ALA A 551 12.39 -8.56 41.46
C ALA A 551 11.23 -9.54 41.17
N LEU A 552 9.99 -9.04 41.10
CA LEU A 552 8.83 -9.84 40.69
C LEU A 552 8.97 -10.36 39.26
N LYS A 553 9.36 -9.49 38.32
CA LYS A 553 9.58 -9.85 36.92
C LYS A 553 10.62 -10.96 36.79
N ASP A 554 11.76 -10.85 37.47
CA ASP A 554 12.82 -11.86 37.43
C ASP A 554 12.36 -13.19 38.01
N GLN A 555 11.68 -13.17 39.16
CA GLN A 555 11.12 -14.37 39.79
C GLN A 555 10.13 -15.09 38.86
N TYR A 556 9.20 -14.35 38.26
CA TYR A 556 8.15 -14.95 37.43
C TYR A 556 8.65 -15.30 36.02
N ASN A 557 9.63 -14.59 35.48
CA ASN A 557 10.28 -14.97 34.22
C ASN A 557 11.02 -16.30 34.37
N ALA A 558 11.74 -16.50 35.49
CA ALA A 558 12.39 -17.78 35.76
C ALA A 558 11.38 -18.94 35.83
N ARG A 559 10.23 -18.71 36.49
CA ARG A 559 9.13 -19.70 36.55
C ARG A 559 8.52 -19.96 35.17
N LEU A 560 8.26 -18.89 34.41
CA LEU A 560 7.67 -18.99 33.08
C LEU A 560 8.59 -19.72 32.11
N GLY A 561 9.88 -19.38 32.07
CA GLY A 561 10.86 -20.06 31.23
C GLY A 561 11.11 -21.52 31.60
N THR A 562 10.85 -21.91 32.85
CA THR A 562 10.86 -23.32 33.28
C THR A 562 9.60 -24.06 32.81
N ALA A 563 8.43 -23.41 32.86
CA ALA A 563 7.15 -24.01 32.50
C ALA A 563 6.90 -24.05 30.98
N VAL A 564 7.46 -23.09 30.26
CA VAL A 564 7.36 -22.94 28.80
C VAL A 564 8.80 -22.72 28.28
N PRO A 565 9.53 -23.81 27.95
CA PRO A 565 10.90 -23.71 27.47
C PRO A 565 10.97 -23.01 26.10
N GLY A 566 11.75 -21.94 26.02
CA GLY A 566 11.78 -21.03 24.86
C GLY A 566 10.76 -19.90 25.02
N ALA A 567 11.17 -18.66 24.77
CA ALA A 567 10.28 -17.48 24.87
C ALA A 567 9.07 -17.51 23.92
N ALA A 568 9.07 -18.50 23.02
CA ALA A 568 8.09 -18.82 22.00
C ALA A 568 7.76 -20.31 22.14
N MET A 569 6.49 -20.67 22.28
CA MET A 569 6.09 -22.06 22.09
C MET A 569 6.32 -22.41 20.62
N ALA A 570 7.36 -23.19 20.34
CA ALA A 570 7.62 -23.72 19.01
C ALA A 570 6.67 -24.90 18.74
N PHE A 571 5.86 -24.79 17.69
CA PHE A 571 5.09 -25.91 17.19
C PHE A 571 5.91 -26.60 16.11
N GLU A 572 6.49 -27.75 16.43
CA GLU A 572 7.03 -28.60 15.38
C GLU A 572 5.86 -29.31 14.68
N PRO A 573 5.87 -29.41 13.34
CA PRO A 573 4.84 -30.16 12.62
C PRO A 573 4.77 -31.64 13.02
N SER A 574 5.84 -32.16 13.65
CA SER A 574 5.95 -33.50 14.21
C SER A 574 5.16 -33.72 15.51
N MET A 575 4.69 -32.66 16.17
CA MET A 575 3.98 -32.76 17.46
C MET A 575 2.56 -33.31 17.29
N SER A 576 2.29 -34.45 17.95
CA SER A 576 0.98 -35.12 17.92
C SER A 576 -0.11 -34.38 18.69
N GLU A 577 0.25 -33.60 19.71
CA GLU A 577 -0.68 -32.84 20.57
C GLU A 577 -0.10 -31.46 20.87
N ALA A 578 -0.95 -30.43 20.98
CA ALA A 578 -0.49 -29.15 21.51
C ALA A 578 -0.10 -29.29 23.00
N PRO A 579 0.88 -28.53 23.50
CA PRO A 579 1.30 -28.57 24.90
C PRO A 579 0.29 -27.82 25.80
N ILE A 580 -0.98 -28.24 25.79
CA ILE A 580 -2.10 -27.59 26.47
C ILE A 580 -1.82 -27.38 27.96
N ASP A 581 -1.17 -28.35 28.62
CA ASP A 581 -0.85 -28.23 30.04
C ASP A 581 0.25 -27.19 30.30
N GLN A 582 1.22 -27.04 29.39
CA GLN A 582 2.21 -25.96 29.48
C GLN A 582 1.54 -24.60 29.24
N ILE A 583 0.60 -24.51 28.29
CA ILE A 583 -0.20 -23.30 28.04
C ILE A 583 -0.97 -22.89 29.30
N ARG A 584 -1.70 -23.83 29.90
CA ARG A 584 -2.49 -23.57 31.12
C ARG A 584 -1.59 -23.19 32.30
N THR A 585 -0.46 -23.87 32.46
CA THR A 585 0.51 -23.56 33.51
C THR A 585 1.12 -22.17 33.32
N GLY A 586 1.54 -21.83 32.10
CA GLY A 586 2.08 -20.52 31.75
C GLY A 586 1.06 -19.40 31.98
N ILE A 587 -0.20 -19.58 31.57
CA ILE A 587 -1.31 -18.67 31.87
C ILE A 587 -1.43 -18.44 33.38
N GLY A 588 -1.38 -19.51 34.19
CA GLY A 588 -1.44 -19.41 35.65
C GLY A 588 -0.28 -18.62 36.25
N ILE A 589 0.93 -18.74 35.69
CA ILE A 589 2.10 -17.97 36.12
C ILE A 589 1.93 -16.49 35.76
N VAL A 590 1.47 -16.18 34.55
CA VAL A 590 1.20 -14.81 34.08
C VAL A 590 0.12 -14.14 34.93
N ASP A 591 -0.97 -14.83 35.22
CA ASP A 591 -2.05 -14.32 36.07
C ASP A 591 -1.58 -14.07 37.52
N ALA A 592 -0.77 -14.99 38.07
CA ALA A 592 -0.19 -14.82 39.39
C ALA A 592 0.80 -13.64 39.44
N HIS A 593 1.58 -13.40 38.38
CA HIS A 593 2.43 -12.21 38.27
C HIS A 593 1.59 -10.93 38.23
N ALA A 594 0.55 -10.90 37.40
CA ALA A 594 -0.33 -9.75 37.27
C ALA A 594 -1.03 -9.40 38.60
N GLY A 595 -1.39 -10.43 39.40
CA GLY A 595 -1.94 -10.24 40.74
C GLY A 595 -0.95 -9.64 41.75
N GLN A 596 0.31 -10.09 41.74
CA GLN A 596 1.34 -9.50 42.61
C GLN A 596 1.69 -8.07 42.19
N LEU A 597 1.81 -7.82 40.89
CA LEU A 597 2.04 -6.47 40.37
C LEU A 597 0.89 -5.51 40.73
N ALA A 598 -0.35 -5.99 40.77
CA ALA A 598 -1.49 -5.19 41.22
C ALA A 598 -1.35 -4.72 42.67
N LEU A 599 -0.80 -5.55 43.57
CA LEU A 599 -0.57 -5.16 44.97
C LEU A 599 0.50 -4.06 45.08
N GLU A 600 1.56 -4.14 44.28
CA GLU A 600 2.60 -3.10 44.26
C GLU A 600 2.10 -1.80 43.59
N ASP A 601 1.28 -1.91 42.53
CA ASP A 601 0.58 -0.77 41.92
C ASP A 601 -0.31 -0.06 42.95
N ASP A 602 -1.12 -0.81 43.71
CA ASP A 602 -2.02 -0.25 44.72
C ASP A 602 -1.24 0.41 45.86
N ALA A 603 -0.19 -0.23 46.37
CA ALA A 603 0.66 0.33 47.42
C ALA A 603 1.35 1.63 46.98
N LEU A 604 1.83 1.68 45.73
CA LEU A 604 2.39 2.90 45.14
C LEU A 604 1.34 4.01 45.08
N LEU A 605 0.15 3.71 44.53
CA LEU A 605 -0.91 4.70 44.34
C LEU A 605 -1.47 5.22 45.67
N ASP A 606 -1.53 4.38 46.71
CA ASP A 606 -1.93 4.80 48.07
C ASP A 606 -0.94 5.78 48.69
N GLY A 607 0.35 5.53 48.51
CA GLY A 607 1.38 6.46 48.94
C GLY A 607 1.27 7.80 48.21
N ILE A 608 1.04 7.79 46.89
CA ILE A 608 0.92 9.01 46.09
C ILE A 608 -0.34 9.79 46.47
N ALA A 609 -1.48 9.10 46.61
CA ALA A 609 -2.73 9.72 47.05
C ALA A 609 -2.61 10.36 48.43
N SER A 610 -1.88 9.70 49.35
CA SER A 610 -1.59 10.24 50.68
C SER A 610 -0.73 11.50 50.64
N LEU A 611 0.22 11.59 49.69
CA LEU A 611 1.03 12.80 49.49
C LEU A 611 0.21 13.96 48.92
N GLY A 612 -0.70 13.69 47.97
CA GLY A 612 -1.48 14.70 47.28
C GLY A 612 -2.76 15.13 47.99
N GLY A 613 -3.24 14.36 48.98
CA GLY A 613 -4.55 14.56 49.59
C GLY A 613 -5.70 14.29 48.61
N ALA A 614 -5.49 13.38 47.65
CA ALA A 614 -6.47 13.04 46.62
C ALA A 614 -7.74 12.42 47.24
N SER A 615 -8.89 12.66 46.61
CA SER A 615 -10.14 12.02 47.03
C SER A 615 -10.11 10.52 46.71
N GLU A 616 -10.80 9.72 47.51
CA GLU A 616 -10.88 8.26 47.28
C GLU A 616 -11.43 7.93 45.88
N VAL A 617 -12.41 8.69 45.38
CA VAL A 617 -12.99 8.49 44.04
C VAL A 617 -11.93 8.70 42.94
N LEU A 618 -11.09 9.72 43.09
CA LEU A 618 -10.00 10.01 42.14
C LEU A 618 -8.93 8.92 42.20
N THR A 619 -8.55 8.50 43.40
CA THR A 619 -7.61 7.38 43.61
C THR A 619 -8.13 6.10 42.97
N GLN A 620 -9.41 5.77 43.13
CA GLN A 620 -10.02 4.59 42.50
C GLN A 620 -10.04 4.67 40.98
N ALA A 621 -10.32 5.85 40.40
CA ALA A 621 -10.29 6.03 38.95
C ALA A 621 -8.87 5.86 38.37
N VAL A 622 -7.85 6.35 39.09
CA VAL A 622 -6.43 6.19 38.74
C VAL A 622 -5.99 4.72 38.88
N ARG A 623 -6.39 4.03 39.95
CA ARG A 623 -6.18 2.57 40.09
C ARG A 623 -6.81 1.80 38.93
N ALA A 624 -8.03 2.17 38.55
CA ALA A 624 -8.71 1.52 37.44
C ALA A 624 -7.98 1.73 36.11
N GLU A 625 -7.43 2.93 35.88
CA GLU A 625 -6.58 3.20 34.71
C GLU A 625 -5.29 2.38 34.70
N ARG A 626 -4.59 2.34 35.83
CA ARG A 626 -3.36 1.54 35.95
C ARG A 626 -3.64 0.04 35.77
N ALA A 627 -4.75 -0.44 36.32
CA ALA A 627 -5.19 -1.82 36.12
C ALA A 627 -5.45 -2.13 34.64
N ARG A 628 -6.07 -1.21 33.89
CA ARG A 628 -6.25 -1.35 32.44
C ARG A 628 -4.92 -1.47 31.69
N GLU A 629 -3.95 -0.61 32.00
CA GLU A 629 -2.60 -0.70 31.42
C GLU A 629 -1.93 -2.03 31.69
N ARG A 630 -2.01 -2.50 32.95
CA ARG A 630 -1.48 -3.80 33.35
C ARG A 630 -2.12 -4.94 32.56
N VAL A 631 -3.45 -4.94 32.42
CA VAL A 631 -4.18 -5.94 31.63
C VAL A 631 -3.75 -5.92 30.15
N ARG A 632 -3.64 -4.74 29.53
CA ARG A 632 -3.25 -4.59 28.12
C ARG A 632 -1.82 -5.06 27.83
N SER A 633 -0.94 -5.04 28.82
CA SER A 633 0.46 -5.47 28.67
C SER A 633 0.67 -7.00 28.74
N ILE A 634 -0.39 -7.74 29.11
CA ILE A 634 -0.37 -9.20 29.19
C ILE A 634 -0.68 -9.77 27.81
N ASN A 635 0.21 -10.61 27.30
CA ASN A 635 -0.03 -11.43 26.13
C ASN A 635 -0.21 -12.88 26.55
N TYR A 636 -1.37 -13.44 26.22
CA TYR A 636 -1.60 -14.88 26.24
C TYR A 636 -1.24 -15.47 24.86
N PRO A 637 -0.96 -16.77 24.77
CA PRO A 637 -0.70 -17.40 23.49
C PRO A 637 -1.89 -17.21 22.55
N ALA A 638 -1.62 -16.66 21.38
CA ALA A 638 -2.58 -16.50 20.31
C ALA A 638 -1.97 -17.02 19.00
N MET A 639 -2.79 -17.05 17.95
CA MET A 639 -2.32 -17.43 16.63
C MET A 639 -1.26 -16.40 16.13
N PRO A 640 -0.20 -16.85 15.43
CA PRO A 640 0.79 -15.96 14.81
C PRO A 640 0.13 -14.93 13.87
N GLY A 641 0.64 -13.69 13.86
CA GLY A 641 0.04 -12.59 13.10
C GLY A 641 -1.28 -12.08 13.69
N MET A 642 -1.84 -12.77 14.70
CA MET A 642 -3.15 -12.46 15.25
C MET A 642 -3.10 -11.79 16.63
N THR A 643 -1.88 -11.50 17.14
CA THR A 643 -1.67 -10.55 18.22
C THR A 643 -1.77 -9.15 17.63
N TRP A 644 -2.99 -8.65 17.48
CA TRP A 644 -3.21 -7.27 17.05
C TRP A 644 -2.64 -6.34 18.12
N PRO A 645 -1.75 -5.40 17.78
CA PRO A 645 -1.36 -4.37 18.73
C PRO A 645 -2.64 -3.66 19.20
N ALA A 646 -2.75 -3.43 20.51
CA ALA A 646 -3.86 -2.64 21.04
C ALA A 646 -3.80 -1.27 20.35
N SER A 647 -4.81 -0.95 19.55
CA SER A 647 -4.89 0.34 18.87
C SER A 647 -4.62 1.48 19.85
N PRO A 648 -3.90 2.54 19.43
CA PRO A 648 -3.62 3.69 20.28
C PRO A 648 -4.88 4.21 20.99
N VAL A 649 -6.04 4.22 20.31
CA VAL A 649 -7.34 4.64 20.84
C VAL A 649 -7.75 3.87 22.10
N VAL A 650 -7.55 2.56 22.12
CA VAL A 650 -7.89 1.70 23.27
C VAL A 650 -6.88 1.87 24.40
N SER A 651 -5.64 2.27 24.10
CA SER A 651 -4.56 2.42 25.08
C SER A 651 -4.43 3.82 25.70
N LEU A 652 -5.18 4.81 25.22
CA LEU A 652 -5.07 6.22 25.63
C LEU A 652 -5.23 6.49 27.13
N ASP A 653 -4.36 7.37 27.64
CA ASP A 653 -4.53 8.09 28.90
C ASP A 653 -5.49 9.28 28.66
N LEU A 654 -6.79 9.04 28.84
CA LEU A 654 -7.80 10.10 28.72
C LEU A 654 -7.64 11.20 29.77
N ALA A 655 -7.18 10.88 30.99
CA ALA A 655 -6.90 11.90 31.99
C ALA A 655 -5.73 12.80 31.55
N GLY A 656 -4.73 12.23 30.88
CA GLY A 656 -3.63 12.92 30.23
C GLY A 656 -4.11 13.87 29.16
N CYS A 657 -5.02 13.41 28.29
CA CYS A 657 -5.65 14.26 27.28
C CYS A 657 -6.37 15.46 27.93
N VAL A 658 -7.08 15.25 29.03
CA VAL A 658 -7.72 16.33 29.82
C VAL A 658 -6.66 17.30 30.37
N ARG A 659 -5.56 16.81 30.94
CA ARG A 659 -4.47 17.64 31.48
C ARG A 659 -3.77 18.48 30.40
N THR A 660 -3.53 17.92 29.22
CA THR A 660 -2.79 18.60 28.14
C THR A 660 -3.67 19.46 27.22
N SER A 661 -4.99 19.38 27.35
CA SER A 661 -5.95 20.08 26.47
C SER A 661 -6.02 21.60 26.64
N GLY A 662 -5.35 22.17 27.66
CA GLY A 662 -5.40 23.61 27.92
C GLY A 662 -6.76 24.13 28.40
N ILE A 663 -7.73 23.25 28.70
CA ILE A 663 -9.03 23.65 29.26
C ILE A 663 -8.86 24.29 30.65
N VAL A 664 -9.69 25.29 30.91
CA VAL A 664 -9.73 26.05 32.18
C VAL A 664 -10.28 25.21 33.33
N ASP A 665 -9.91 25.55 34.57
CA ASP A 665 -10.11 24.68 35.74
C ASP A 665 -11.56 24.20 35.98
N PRO A 666 -12.62 25.03 35.86
CA PRO A 666 -13.99 24.53 36.05
C PRO A 666 -14.38 23.45 35.03
N GLN A 667 -13.94 23.62 33.78
CA GLN A 667 -14.17 22.65 32.70
C GLN A 667 -13.28 21.41 32.88
N ARG A 668 -12.05 21.60 33.37
CA ARG A 668 -11.13 20.50 33.72
C ARG A 668 -11.72 19.59 34.80
N VAL A 669 -12.30 20.17 35.85
CA VAL A 669 -12.95 19.41 36.92
C VAL A 669 -14.14 18.61 36.38
N ALA A 670 -14.98 19.19 35.52
CA ALA A 670 -16.09 18.49 34.88
C ALA A 670 -15.62 17.31 34.00
N ALA A 671 -14.59 17.53 33.18
CA ALA A 671 -13.97 16.48 32.36
C ALA A 671 -13.38 15.34 33.21
N MET A 672 -12.64 15.68 34.27
CA MET A 672 -12.10 14.68 35.20
C MET A 672 -13.21 13.90 35.90
N GLN A 673 -14.34 14.54 36.25
CA GLN A 673 -15.50 13.85 36.83
C GLN A 673 -16.14 12.85 35.87
N ALA A 674 -16.28 13.22 34.59
CA ALA A 674 -16.77 12.30 33.55
C ALA A 674 -15.83 11.11 33.38
N TRP A 675 -14.52 11.35 33.31
CA TRP A 675 -13.50 10.31 33.24
C TRP A 675 -13.53 9.38 34.47
N MET A 676 -13.62 9.92 35.69
CA MET A 676 -13.72 9.14 36.93
C MET A 676 -14.96 8.22 36.93
N THR A 677 -16.06 8.68 36.35
CA THR A 677 -17.30 7.89 36.24
C THR A 677 -17.17 6.75 35.22
N TRP A 678 -16.47 6.99 34.11
CA TRP A 678 -16.25 6.00 33.04
C TRP A 678 -15.19 4.94 33.40
N SER A 679 -14.12 5.33 34.12
CA SER A 679 -12.94 4.49 34.34
C SER A 679 -13.25 3.10 34.91
N PRO A 680 -14.10 2.91 35.94
CA PRO A 680 -14.41 1.58 36.46
C PRO A 680 -15.11 0.66 35.44
N ALA A 681 -16.03 1.19 34.64
CA ALA A 681 -16.73 0.41 33.61
C ALA A 681 -15.77 -0.06 32.52
N ALA A 682 -14.82 0.80 32.12
CA ALA A 682 -13.79 0.43 31.16
C ALA A 682 -12.86 -0.66 31.66
N LEU A 683 -12.51 -0.65 32.96
CA LEU A 683 -11.74 -1.73 33.58
C LEU A 683 -12.52 -3.05 33.57
N ALA A 684 -13.80 -3.02 33.98
CA ALA A 684 -14.63 -4.21 34.03
C ALA A 684 -14.71 -4.92 32.67
N LEU A 685 -14.87 -4.17 31.59
CA LEU A 685 -14.85 -4.72 30.23
C LEU A 685 -13.48 -5.31 29.85
N GLN A 686 -12.38 -4.65 30.20
CA GLN A 686 -11.04 -5.17 29.90
C GLN A 686 -10.74 -6.47 30.66
N GLU A 687 -11.14 -6.58 31.93
CA GLU A 687 -11.00 -7.84 32.68
C GLU A 687 -11.91 -8.94 32.14
N GLN A 688 -13.12 -8.60 31.67
CA GLN A 688 -13.98 -9.54 30.95
C GLN A 688 -13.28 -10.06 29.67
N VAL A 689 -12.80 -9.16 28.82
CA VAL A 689 -12.10 -9.53 27.57
C VAL A 689 -10.85 -10.36 27.87
N ARG A 690 -10.09 -10.00 28.90
CA ARG A 690 -8.93 -10.77 29.37
C ARG A 690 -9.33 -12.19 29.80
N ALA A 691 -10.39 -12.33 30.59
CA ALA A 691 -10.89 -13.63 31.03
C ALA A 691 -11.37 -14.49 29.86
N GLU A 692 -12.02 -13.89 28.87
CA GLU A 692 -12.44 -14.56 27.63
C GLU A 692 -11.22 -15.01 26.82
N THR A 693 -10.22 -14.13 26.59
CA THR A 693 -8.98 -14.47 25.85
C THR A 693 -8.24 -15.61 26.52
N ARG A 694 -8.14 -15.57 27.85
CA ARG A 694 -7.58 -16.66 28.64
C ARG A 694 -8.32 -17.98 28.43
N SER A 695 -9.65 -17.95 28.36
CA SER A 695 -10.45 -19.15 28.18
C SER A 695 -10.34 -19.79 26.79
N THR A 696 -10.07 -18.98 25.76
CA THR A 696 -9.96 -19.44 24.36
C THR A 696 -8.54 -19.75 23.91
N ALA A 697 -7.51 -19.28 24.63
CA ALA A 697 -6.10 -19.38 24.22
C ALA A 697 -5.66 -20.81 23.85
N ALA A 698 -5.90 -21.79 24.72
CA ALA A 698 -5.50 -23.19 24.46
C ALA A 698 -6.23 -23.79 23.24
N GLU A 699 -7.49 -23.41 23.05
CA GLU A 699 -8.29 -23.88 21.92
C GLU A 699 -7.84 -23.25 20.60
N GLU A 700 -7.54 -21.95 20.60
CA GLU A 700 -7.02 -21.24 19.42
C GLU A 700 -5.71 -21.85 18.91
N ILE A 701 -4.83 -22.26 19.84
CA ILE A 701 -3.58 -22.96 19.50
C ILE A 701 -3.85 -24.36 18.92
N GLU A 702 -4.78 -25.13 19.50
CA GLU A 702 -5.10 -26.47 19.02
C GLU A 702 -5.73 -26.46 17.63
N VAL A 703 -6.61 -25.48 17.36
CA VAL A 703 -7.20 -25.27 16.02
C VAL A 703 -6.12 -24.96 14.99
N LEU A 704 -5.16 -24.09 15.32
CA LEU A 704 -4.05 -23.75 14.43
C LEU A 704 -3.16 -24.96 14.12
N ARG A 705 -2.74 -25.69 15.16
CA ARG A 705 -1.93 -26.92 15.01
C ARG A 705 -2.62 -27.91 14.08
N SER A 706 -3.92 -28.11 14.30
CA SER A 706 -4.71 -29.05 13.51
C SER A 706 -4.80 -28.63 12.04
N GLN A 707 -5.06 -27.34 11.77
CA GLN A 707 -5.05 -26.80 10.41
C GLN A 707 -3.70 -27.02 9.71
N TRP A 708 -2.59 -26.78 10.40
CA TRP A 708 -1.25 -26.99 9.84
C TRP A 708 -0.97 -28.46 9.55
N SER A 709 -1.24 -29.35 10.50
CA SER A 709 -1.06 -30.80 10.30
C SER A 709 -1.89 -31.33 9.13
N SER A 710 -3.09 -30.77 8.91
CA SER A 710 -3.95 -31.14 7.80
C SER A 710 -3.43 -30.66 6.44
N ALA A 711 -2.79 -29.49 6.37
CA ALA A 711 -2.18 -28.97 5.15
C ALA A 711 -1.00 -29.86 4.69
N GLN A 712 -0.11 -30.24 5.60
CA GLN A 712 1.02 -31.12 5.29
C GLN A 712 0.59 -32.54 4.88
N ALA A 713 -0.47 -33.08 5.48
CA ALA A 713 -1.00 -34.39 5.11
C ALA A 713 -1.56 -34.40 3.67
N VAL A 714 -2.08 -33.27 3.20
CA VAL A 714 -2.54 -33.09 1.81
C VAL A 714 -1.35 -32.95 0.85
N GLU A 715 -0.28 -32.25 1.25
CA GLU A 715 0.96 -32.09 0.46
C GLU A 715 1.74 -33.40 0.28
N ALA A 716 1.73 -34.31 1.26
CA ALA A 716 2.49 -35.57 1.21
C ALA A 716 1.90 -36.64 0.25
N GLY A 717 0.99 -36.27 -0.67
CA GLY A 717 0.44 -37.18 -1.69
C GLY A 717 -0.42 -38.32 -1.14
N GLY A 718 -0.89 -38.22 0.11
CA GLY A 718 -1.76 -39.22 0.71
C GLY A 718 -3.06 -39.37 -0.07
N THR A 719 -3.29 -40.54 -0.67
CA THR A 719 -4.58 -40.88 -1.30
C THR A 719 -5.65 -41.04 -0.20
N THR A 720 -6.23 -39.91 0.23
CA THR A 720 -7.30 -39.87 1.23
C THR A 720 -8.58 -40.45 0.62
N THR A 721 -8.73 -41.77 0.72
CA THR A 721 -9.88 -42.55 0.23
C THR A 721 -11.03 -42.63 1.25
N THR A 722 -10.99 -41.86 2.33
CA THR A 722 -12.03 -41.83 3.37
C THR A 722 -12.69 -40.45 3.45
N GLU A 723 -14.01 -40.40 3.62
CA GLU A 723 -14.81 -39.15 3.73
C GLU A 723 -14.54 -38.35 5.03
N GLY A 724 -13.78 -38.91 5.97
CA GLY A 724 -13.51 -38.36 7.31
C GLY A 724 -12.58 -37.12 7.37
N PRO A 725 -11.42 -37.10 6.70
CA PRO A 725 -10.46 -35.98 6.79
C PRO A 725 -11.00 -34.65 6.24
N ALA A 726 -11.81 -34.69 5.18
CA ALA A 726 -12.42 -33.48 4.62
C ALA A 726 -13.45 -32.85 5.58
N ALA A 727 -14.23 -33.67 6.29
CA ALA A 727 -15.18 -33.18 7.29
C ALA A 727 -14.48 -32.57 8.52
N GLU A 728 -13.30 -33.09 8.88
CA GLU A 728 -12.46 -32.56 9.96
C GLU A 728 -11.88 -31.18 9.60
N VAL A 729 -11.30 -31.04 8.40
CA VAL A 729 -10.78 -29.75 7.89
C VAL A 729 -11.88 -28.69 7.85
N VAL A 730 -13.09 -29.04 7.38
CA VAL A 730 -14.24 -28.12 7.37
C VAL A 730 -14.66 -27.71 8.78
N ARG A 731 -14.66 -28.65 9.74
CA ARG A 731 -15.00 -28.35 11.15
C ARG A 731 -13.97 -27.41 11.77
N GLN A 732 -12.69 -27.64 11.53
CA GLN A 732 -11.60 -26.79 12.02
C GLN A 732 -11.62 -25.39 11.41
N ALA A 733 -11.86 -25.29 10.09
CA ALA A 733 -12.05 -24.02 9.41
C ALA A 733 -13.24 -23.23 10.00
N LYS A 734 -14.37 -23.90 10.26
CA LYS A 734 -15.53 -23.28 10.92
C LYS A 734 -15.18 -22.80 12.33
N ARG A 735 -14.49 -23.62 13.13
CA ARG A 735 -14.12 -23.25 14.50
C ARG A 735 -13.13 -22.09 14.53
N SER A 736 -12.15 -22.08 13.64
CA SER A 736 -11.24 -20.95 13.44
C SER A 736 -12.00 -19.67 13.11
N ALA A 737 -12.97 -19.74 12.20
CA ALA A 737 -13.82 -18.58 11.86
C ALA A 737 -14.66 -18.08 13.06
N GLU A 738 -15.18 -18.98 13.91
CA GLU A 738 -15.89 -18.62 15.14
C GLU A 738 -14.98 -17.90 16.15
N LEU A 739 -13.78 -18.43 16.38
CA LEU A 739 -12.78 -17.82 17.29
C LEU A 739 -12.34 -16.44 16.78
N MET A 740 -12.17 -16.29 15.46
CA MET A 740 -11.90 -15.00 14.82
C MET A 740 -13.04 -14.00 15.01
N ALA A 741 -14.30 -14.44 14.86
CA ALA A 741 -15.46 -13.59 15.13
C ALA A 741 -15.56 -13.17 16.60
N GLN A 742 -15.22 -14.04 17.54
CA GLN A 742 -15.16 -13.71 18.97
C GLN A 742 -14.06 -12.69 19.27
N ARG A 743 -12.86 -12.84 18.71
CA ARG A 743 -11.78 -11.84 18.81
C ARG A 743 -12.21 -10.48 18.30
N GLU A 744 -12.82 -10.44 17.12
CA GLU A 744 -13.30 -9.19 16.53
C GLU A 744 -14.39 -8.52 17.40
N SER A 745 -15.31 -9.30 17.95
CA SER A 745 -16.33 -8.79 18.88
C SER A 745 -15.71 -8.20 20.16
N ARG A 746 -14.69 -8.88 20.73
CA ARG A 746 -13.95 -8.39 21.90
C ARG A 746 -13.24 -7.07 21.57
N ARG A 747 -12.55 -7.03 20.43
CA ARG A 747 -11.88 -5.83 19.91
C ARG A 747 -12.85 -4.67 19.78
N GLN A 748 -13.97 -4.88 19.08
CA GLN A 748 -14.99 -3.85 18.88
C GLN A 748 -15.52 -3.31 20.21
N SER A 749 -15.79 -4.19 21.18
CA SER A 749 -16.28 -3.78 22.51
C SER A 749 -15.28 -2.86 23.22
N LEU A 750 -13.97 -3.16 23.13
CA LEU A 750 -12.92 -2.31 23.69
C LEU A 750 -12.87 -0.93 23.02
N PHE A 751 -13.04 -0.87 21.69
CA PHE A 751 -13.12 0.39 20.96
C PHE A 751 -14.36 1.19 21.34
N ASP A 752 -15.54 0.58 21.33
CA ASP A 752 -16.79 1.23 21.68
C ASP A 752 -16.70 1.82 23.09
N GLN A 753 -16.07 1.10 24.02
CA GLN A 753 -15.84 1.59 25.37
C GLN A 753 -14.85 2.75 25.44
N ALA A 754 -13.77 2.74 24.65
CA ALA A 754 -12.82 3.85 24.57
C ALA A 754 -13.48 5.12 23.99
N ILE A 755 -14.29 4.96 22.93
CA ILE A 755 -15.07 6.04 22.32
C ILE A 755 -16.13 6.58 23.29
N ALA A 756 -16.83 5.71 24.03
CA ALA A 756 -17.76 6.13 25.07
C ALA A 756 -17.08 6.97 26.17
N GLY A 757 -15.79 6.71 26.46
CA GLY A 757 -15.00 7.51 27.40
C GLY A 757 -14.73 8.93 26.88
N ARG A 758 -14.35 9.06 25.61
CA ARG A 758 -14.24 10.37 24.93
C ARG A 758 -15.58 11.11 24.97
N ASP A 759 -16.67 10.44 24.57
CA ASP A 759 -18.00 11.05 24.47
C ASP A 759 -18.53 11.54 25.81
N ALA A 760 -18.30 10.78 26.89
CA ALA A 760 -18.66 11.20 28.23
C ALA A 760 -17.94 12.50 28.64
N ILE A 761 -16.67 12.66 28.28
CA ILE A 761 -15.90 13.88 28.56
C ILE A 761 -16.40 15.03 27.69
N GLU A 762 -16.56 14.83 26.37
CA GLU A 762 -17.03 15.87 25.45
C GLU A 762 -18.43 16.39 25.80
N ALA A 763 -19.32 15.52 26.28
CA ALA A 763 -20.66 15.86 26.73
C ALA A 763 -20.66 16.73 28.00
N ALA A 764 -19.62 16.64 28.84
CA ALA A 764 -19.47 17.43 30.06
C ALA A 764 -18.88 18.83 29.81
N LEU A 765 -18.41 19.11 28.59
CA LEU A 765 -17.67 20.32 28.23
C LEU A 765 -18.51 21.33 27.43
N SER A 766 -18.19 22.62 27.58
CA SER A 766 -18.67 23.68 26.68
C SER A 766 -18.14 23.48 25.25
N PRO A 767 -18.73 24.11 24.21
CA PRO A 767 -18.25 23.96 22.84
C PRO A 767 -16.76 24.31 22.66
N GLU A 768 -16.25 25.36 23.30
CA GLU A 768 -14.84 25.75 23.19
C GLU A 768 -13.91 24.76 23.91
N ALA A 769 -14.28 24.32 25.11
CA ALA A 769 -13.51 23.34 25.87
C ALA A 769 -13.52 21.96 25.19
N ARG A 770 -14.65 21.59 24.57
CA ARG A 770 -14.80 20.37 23.77
C ARG A 770 -13.82 20.35 22.61
N ALA A 771 -13.73 21.44 21.83
CA ALA A 771 -12.78 21.53 20.72
C ALA A 771 -11.32 21.37 21.20
N SER A 772 -10.98 21.98 22.33
CA SER A 772 -9.63 21.90 22.92
C SER A 772 -9.29 20.49 23.43
N PHE A 773 -10.24 19.81 24.07
CA PHE A 773 -10.10 18.40 24.46
C PHE A 773 -10.01 17.48 23.25
N HIS A 774 -10.86 17.69 22.25
CA HIS A 774 -10.89 16.88 21.03
C HIS A 774 -9.55 16.92 20.28
N ASP A 775 -8.93 18.10 20.16
CA ASP A 775 -7.59 18.27 19.58
C ASP A 775 -6.51 17.51 20.38
N ALA A 776 -6.53 17.60 21.71
CA ALA A 776 -5.59 16.86 22.55
C ALA A 776 -5.79 15.34 22.44
N TRP A 777 -7.05 14.89 22.37
CA TRP A 777 -7.39 13.49 22.17
C TRP A 777 -6.95 12.98 20.80
N LEU A 778 -7.22 13.70 19.70
CA LEU A 778 -6.79 13.31 18.35
C LEU A 778 -5.26 13.17 18.25
N ARG A 779 -4.50 14.10 18.84
CA ARG A 779 -3.03 14.02 18.88
C ARG A 779 -2.50 12.81 19.63
N ALA A 780 -3.20 12.41 20.69
CA ALA A 780 -2.86 11.21 21.43
C ALA A 780 -3.29 9.93 20.69
N ALA A 781 -4.46 9.96 20.04
CA ALA A 781 -5.07 8.84 19.32
C ALA A 781 -4.37 8.50 18.00
N ALA A 782 -3.87 9.52 17.29
CA ALA A 782 -3.24 9.38 15.98
C ALA A 782 -1.98 10.26 15.91
N PRO A 783 -0.94 9.99 16.72
CA PRO A 783 0.26 10.83 16.77
C PRO A 783 1.00 10.89 15.44
N GLN A 784 0.90 9.85 14.61
CA GLN A 784 1.53 9.80 13.30
C GLN A 784 0.90 10.78 12.31
N ALA A 785 -0.41 11.04 12.42
CA ALA A 785 -1.08 12.06 11.63
C ALA A 785 -0.45 13.46 11.82
N TYR A 786 0.12 13.75 12.99
CA TYR A 786 0.77 15.04 13.31
C TYR A 786 2.29 15.04 13.11
N ARG A 787 2.92 13.86 12.91
CA ARG A 787 4.35 13.75 12.66
C ARG A 787 4.64 13.85 11.16
N ASP A 788 4.74 15.08 10.66
CA ASP A 788 5.18 15.34 9.29
C ASP A 788 6.64 15.80 9.26
N GLY A 789 7.57 14.87 8.99
CA GLY A 789 8.99 15.19 8.84
C GLY A 789 9.31 16.11 7.65
N ARG A 790 8.33 16.42 6.79
CA ARG A 790 8.46 17.32 5.64
C ARG A 790 7.67 18.62 5.80
N ASP A 791 7.16 18.92 6.99
CA ASP A 791 6.47 20.19 7.22
C ASP A 791 7.39 21.37 6.87
N ALA A 792 6.86 22.27 6.03
CA ALA A 792 7.55 23.46 5.59
C ALA A 792 7.87 24.44 6.74
N MET A 793 7.21 24.32 7.90
CA MET A 793 7.43 25.21 9.06
C MET A 793 8.88 25.31 9.49
N THR A 794 9.62 24.21 9.57
CA THR A 794 11.05 24.24 9.94
C THR A 794 11.87 25.07 8.95
N THR A 795 11.53 25.01 7.66
CA THR A 795 12.22 25.79 6.61
C THR A 795 11.82 27.26 6.64
N LEU A 796 10.54 27.55 6.91
CA LEU A 796 10.05 28.92 7.10
C LEU A 796 10.68 29.60 8.32
N ASP A 797 10.85 28.87 9.42
CA ASP A 797 11.51 29.34 10.63
C ASP A 797 13.00 29.63 10.37
N ALA A 798 13.69 28.74 9.64
CA ALA A 798 15.07 28.96 9.22
C ALA A 798 15.23 30.19 8.33
N ALA A 799 14.33 30.38 7.35
CA ALA A 799 14.34 31.57 6.50
C ALA A 799 14.10 32.84 7.29
N ARG A 800 13.15 32.82 8.23
CA ARG A 800 12.87 33.97 9.09
C ARG A 800 14.08 34.38 9.94
N ALA A 801 14.90 33.40 10.34
CA ALA A 801 16.07 33.59 11.19
C ALA A 801 17.31 34.11 10.44
N LEU A 802 17.27 34.18 9.10
CA LEU A 802 18.38 34.73 8.32
C LEU A 802 18.64 36.20 8.70
N PRO A 803 19.92 36.59 8.88
CA PRO A 803 20.28 37.91 9.41
C PRO A 803 20.01 39.04 8.42
N ASP A 804 20.01 38.76 7.12
CA ASP A 804 19.87 39.72 6.03
C ASP A 804 18.43 39.84 5.49
N VAL A 805 17.45 39.19 6.13
CA VAL A 805 16.03 39.29 5.77
C VAL A 805 15.48 40.66 6.16
N THR A 806 14.93 41.36 5.16
CA THR A 806 14.30 42.67 5.33
C THR A 806 13.00 42.58 6.13
N ASP A 807 12.54 43.69 6.71
CA ASP A 807 11.27 43.71 7.46
C ASP A 807 10.06 43.34 6.58
N THR A 808 10.08 43.73 5.32
CA THR A 808 9.05 43.34 4.34
C THR A 808 9.04 41.84 4.10
N GLN A 809 10.21 41.23 3.84
CA GLN A 809 10.33 39.78 3.68
C GLN A 809 9.91 39.05 4.96
N ARG A 810 10.30 39.57 6.13
CA ARG A 810 9.93 39.01 7.43
C ARG A 810 8.41 39.00 7.64
N ALA A 811 7.73 40.10 7.30
CA ALA A 811 6.27 40.16 7.36
C ALA A 811 5.61 39.18 6.38
N GLN A 812 6.14 39.02 5.17
CA GLN A 812 5.66 38.04 4.19
C GLN A 812 5.88 36.59 4.65
N ILE A 813 7.03 36.29 5.26
CA ILE A 813 7.33 34.98 5.84
C ILE A 813 6.40 34.69 7.03
N ASP A 814 6.13 35.67 7.90
CA ASP A 814 5.21 35.49 9.02
C ASP A 814 3.76 35.24 8.57
N ALA A 815 3.30 35.94 7.52
CA ALA A 815 2.01 35.65 6.90
C ALA A 815 1.95 34.21 6.35
N LEU A 816 2.99 33.79 5.63
CA LEU A 816 3.10 32.44 5.07
C LEU A 816 3.15 31.36 6.16
N ARG A 817 3.83 31.61 7.29
CA ARG A 817 3.85 30.73 8.46
C ARG A 817 2.46 30.57 9.06
N GLY A 818 1.69 31.66 9.19
CA GLY A 818 0.31 31.62 9.68
C GLY A 818 -0.60 30.78 8.78
N GLU A 819 -0.52 30.99 7.47
CA GLU A 819 -1.28 30.22 6.47
C GLU A 819 -0.90 28.73 6.48
N GLN A 820 0.41 28.42 6.49
CA GLN A 820 0.93 27.05 6.56
C GLN A 820 0.45 26.35 7.82
N ALA A 821 0.64 26.95 9.00
CA ALA A 821 0.29 26.34 10.28
C ALA A 821 -1.22 26.06 10.38
N ALA A 822 -2.07 26.99 9.93
CA ALA A 822 -3.51 26.80 9.95
C ALA A 822 -3.95 25.65 9.03
N ARG A 823 -3.47 25.62 7.78
CA ARG A 823 -3.87 24.61 6.80
C ARG A 823 -3.26 23.23 7.09
N HIS A 824 -2.01 23.19 7.55
CA HIS A 824 -1.34 21.94 7.91
C HIS A 824 -2.04 21.27 9.09
N ARG A 825 -2.45 22.05 10.09
CA ARG A 825 -3.25 21.56 11.22
C ARG A 825 -4.58 20.96 10.78
N GLU A 826 -5.34 21.65 9.94
CA GLU A 826 -6.62 21.14 9.40
C GLU A 826 -6.43 19.77 8.70
N LEU A 827 -5.36 19.61 7.91
CA LEU A 827 -5.05 18.36 7.23
C LEU A 827 -4.60 17.26 8.19
N CYS A 828 -3.84 17.59 9.23
CA CYS A 828 -3.45 16.64 10.28
C CYS A 828 -4.67 16.17 11.09
N ASP A 829 -5.58 17.07 11.45
CA ASP A 829 -6.82 16.73 12.16
C ASP A 829 -7.70 15.81 11.30
N ARG A 830 -7.79 16.06 9.99
CA ARG A 830 -8.50 15.17 9.05
C ARG A 830 -7.84 13.79 8.95
N LEU A 831 -6.52 13.72 8.83
CA LEU A 831 -5.78 12.45 8.84
C LEU A 831 -6.00 11.68 10.14
N ALA A 832 -5.94 12.36 11.28
CA ALA A 832 -6.17 11.78 12.59
C ALA A 832 -7.58 11.21 12.70
N GLY A 833 -8.60 11.95 12.24
CA GLY A 833 -9.98 11.47 12.20
C GLY A 833 -10.16 10.23 11.34
N ILE A 834 -9.51 10.17 10.17
CA ILE A 834 -9.52 9.00 9.28
C ILE A 834 -8.83 7.80 9.96
N GLU A 835 -7.66 8.01 10.55
CA GLU A 835 -6.86 6.97 11.24
C GLU A 835 -7.62 6.36 12.43
N VAL A 836 -8.30 7.20 13.22
CA VAL A 836 -9.15 6.73 14.32
C VAL A 836 -10.35 5.96 13.79
N THR A 837 -10.98 6.42 12.71
CA THR A 837 -12.13 5.72 12.10
C THR A 837 -11.72 4.36 11.52
N GLU A 838 -10.55 4.27 10.87
CA GLU A 838 -10.01 3.01 10.36
C GLU A 838 -9.66 2.05 11.50
N SER A 839 -9.10 2.56 12.60
CA SER A 839 -8.76 1.78 13.79
C SER A 839 -9.97 1.10 14.43
N VAL A 840 -11.11 1.79 14.54
CA VAL A 840 -12.35 1.23 15.11
C VAL A 840 -12.85 0.04 14.27
N GLY A 841 -12.57 0.03 12.97
CA GLY A 841 -13.09 -0.96 12.04
C GLY A 841 -14.59 -0.79 11.76
N PRO A 842 -15.15 -1.46 10.74
CA PRO A 842 -16.57 -1.37 10.46
C PRO A 842 -17.36 -2.06 11.60
N SER A 843 -17.97 -1.25 12.46
CA SER A 843 -18.95 -1.64 13.47
C SER A 843 -19.94 -2.69 12.92
N MET A 844 -20.39 -3.60 13.78
CA MET A 844 -21.36 -4.68 13.54
C MET A 844 -22.73 -4.16 13.05
N ALA A 845 -22.79 -3.56 11.86
CA ALA A 845 -23.97 -3.57 11.04
C ALA A 845 -24.18 -5.04 10.60
N THR A 846 -25.10 -5.70 11.29
CA THR A 846 -25.56 -7.04 10.96
C THR A 846 -26.16 -7.03 9.55
N GLY A 847 -25.40 -7.50 8.56
CA GLY A 847 -25.87 -7.76 7.19
C GLY A 847 -24.96 -7.15 6.14
N ASN A 848 -24.46 -7.99 5.20
CA ASN A 848 -23.84 -7.74 3.88
C ASN A 848 -22.98 -6.49 3.54
N ASP A 849 -22.83 -5.49 4.42
CA ASP A 849 -22.21 -4.18 4.18
C ASP A 849 -20.75 -4.06 4.65
N ARG A 850 -20.15 -5.15 5.17
CA ARG A 850 -18.81 -5.12 5.79
C ARG A 850 -17.64 -4.81 4.85
N LYS A 851 -17.80 -4.96 3.52
CA LYS A 851 -16.68 -4.90 2.56
C LYS A 851 -16.59 -3.60 1.74
N SER A 852 -17.67 -2.81 1.66
CA SER A 852 -17.66 -1.52 0.96
C SER A 852 -17.03 -0.40 1.81
N LYS A 853 -17.27 -0.41 3.13
CA LYS A 853 -16.77 0.63 4.06
C LYS A 853 -15.26 0.57 4.37
N LYS A 854 -14.59 -0.57 4.18
CA LYS A 854 -13.14 -0.70 4.46
C LYS A 854 -12.22 0.06 3.48
N LYS A 855 -12.71 0.46 2.29
CA LYS A 855 -11.89 1.11 1.26
C LYS A 855 -11.99 2.65 1.24
N GLU A 856 -13.04 3.22 1.83
CA GLU A 856 -13.26 4.68 1.87
C GLU A 856 -12.21 5.45 2.69
N PRO A 857 -11.80 4.97 3.89
CA PRO A 857 -10.81 5.66 4.72
C PRO A 857 -9.45 5.78 4.03
N ARG A 858 -9.02 4.71 3.33
CA ARG A 858 -7.68 4.65 2.72
C ARG A 858 -7.49 5.62 1.57
N ALA A 859 -8.46 5.72 0.65
CA ALA A 859 -8.40 6.70 -0.43
C ALA A 859 -8.42 8.14 0.11
N SER A 860 -9.26 8.39 1.13
CA SER A 860 -9.31 9.69 1.80
C SER A 860 -7.99 10.04 2.51
N MET A 861 -7.33 9.04 3.10
CA MET A 861 -6.03 9.20 3.75
C MET A 861 -4.93 9.53 2.73
N GLU A 862 -4.84 8.79 1.61
CA GLU A 862 -3.90 9.07 0.52
C GLU A 862 -4.10 10.48 -0.04
N ASP A 863 -5.35 10.88 -0.27
CA ASP A 863 -5.68 12.22 -0.79
C ASP A 863 -5.32 13.33 0.20
N THR A 864 -5.56 13.13 1.49
CA THR A 864 -5.21 14.12 2.52
C THR A 864 -3.69 14.21 2.72
N ARG A 865 -2.96 13.09 2.64
CA ARG A 865 -1.49 13.06 2.63
C ARG A 865 -0.94 13.79 1.41
N PHE A 866 -1.55 13.58 0.23
CA PHE A 866 -1.19 14.28 -1.00
C PHE A 866 -1.41 15.79 -0.86
N GLU A 867 -2.59 16.22 -0.40
CA GLU A 867 -2.89 17.64 -0.16
C GLU A 867 -1.91 18.28 0.83
N ARG A 868 -1.51 17.57 1.89
CA ARG A 868 -0.49 18.04 2.84
C ARG A 868 0.89 18.18 2.18
N SER A 869 1.28 17.24 1.33
CA SER A 869 2.55 17.32 0.59
C SER A 869 2.57 18.49 -0.40
N GLU A 870 1.44 18.76 -1.06
CA GLU A 870 1.29 19.87 -2.00
C GLU A 870 1.24 21.23 -1.28
N LEU A 871 0.63 21.29 -0.09
CA LEU A 871 0.71 22.45 0.78
C LEU A 871 2.16 22.77 1.13
N ASN A 872 2.95 21.78 1.54
CA ASN A 872 4.37 21.97 1.87
C ASN A 872 5.15 22.47 0.63
N ALA A 873 4.95 21.84 -0.53
CA ALA A 873 5.61 22.24 -1.77
C ALA A 873 5.27 23.70 -2.17
N ARG A 874 3.99 24.08 -2.07
CA ARG A 874 3.53 25.45 -2.33
C ARG A 874 4.14 26.45 -1.38
N SER A 875 4.16 26.16 -0.08
CA SER A 875 4.76 27.04 0.93
C SER A 875 6.25 27.25 0.67
N LEU A 876 6.98 26.22 0.26
CA LEU A 876 8.39 26.34 -0.11
C LEU A 876 8.61 27.14 -1.41
N ARG A 877 7.72 27.01 -2.42
CA ARG A 877 7.78 27.84 -3.64
C ARG A 877 7.52 29.32 -3.35
N ARG A 878 6.49 29.62 -2.56
CA ARG A 878 6.20 31.01 -2.12
C ARG A 878 7.32 31.59 -1.26
N LEU A 879 7.95 30.77 -0.42
CA LEU A 879 9.14 31.20 0.32
C LEU A 879 10.28 31.58 -0.63
N LYS A 880 10.53 30.77 -1.66
CA LYS A 880 11.58 31.04 -2.66
C LYS A 880 11.33 32.34 -3.43
N SER A 881 10.08 32.74 -3.67
CA SER A 881 9.77 34.01 -4.34
C SER A 881 9.88 35.24 -3.42
N ILE A 882 9.87 35.06 -2.10
CA ILE A 882 10.09 36.12 -1.11
C ILE A 882 11.60 36.38 -0.91
N LEU A 883 12.42 35.32 -0.95
CA LEU A 883 13.85 35.39 -0.68
C LEU A 883 14.67 35.79 -1.91
N THR A 884 15.87 36.34 -1.68
CA THR A 884 16.87 36.54 -2.74
C THR A 884 17.61 35.22 -3.06
N ASP A 885 18.22 35.11 -4.23
CA ASP A 885 19.00 33.92 -4.62
C ASP A 885 20.12 33.59 -3.63
N ALA A 886 20.75 34.61 -3.03
CA ALA A 886 21.77 34.42 -2.01
C ALA A 886 21.17 33.74 -0.75
N GLN A 887 20.06 34.26 -0.25
CA GLN A 887 19.33 33.71 0.90
C GLN A 887 18.81 32.29 0.63
N VAL A 888 18.33 32.02 -0.59
CA VAL A 888 17.87 30.67 -0.99
C VAL A 888 19.00 29.65 -0.91
N ARG A 889 20.23 30.02 -1.30
CA ARG A 889 21.41 29.13 -1.21
C ARG A 889 21.83 28.82 0.22
N GLU A 890 21.54 29.70 1.17
CA GLU A 890 21.83 29.49 2.59
C GLU A 890 20.89 28.46 3.24
N ILE A 891 19.78 28.10 2.57
CA ILE A 891 18.79 27.14 3.07
C ILE A 891 18.87 25.84 2.25
N PRO A 892 19.47 24.76 2.79
CA PRO A 892 19.69 23.52 2.03
C PRO A 892 18.42 22.89 1.45
N ALA A 893 17.28 23.02 2.16
CA ALA A 893 15.98 22.50 1.72
C ALA A 893 15.47 23.19 0.45
N LEU A 894 15.78 24.47 0.26
CA LEU A 894 15.42 25.22 -0.94
C LEU A 894 16.47 25.02 -2.06
N ALA A 895 17.75 24.87 -1.70
CA ALA A 895 18.85 24.70 -2.65
C ALA A 895 18.74 23.40 -3.48
N LYS A 896 18.28 22.28 -2.90
CA LYS A 896 18.12 21.00 -3.63
C LYS A 896 17.14 21.06 -4.79
N THR A 897 16.19 21.99 -4.79
CA THR A 897 15.28 22.19 -5.93
C THR A 897 15.94 22.93 -7.09
N SER A 898 17.03 23.68 -6.86
CA SER A 898 17.75 24.43 -7.91
C SER A 898 18.80 23.63 -8.68
N SER A 899 19.30 22.52 -8.13
CA SER A 899 20.51 21.85 -8.64
C SER A 899 20.31 20.86 -9.80
N LYS A 900 19.15 20.85 -10.48
CA LYS A 900 19.00 20.18 -11.80
C LYS A 900 19.43 21.06 -12.98
N GLN A 901 20.06 22.21 -12.70
CA GLN A 901 20.66 23.11 -13.69
C GLN A 901 21.81 22.42 -14.45
N VAL A 902 21.47 21.97 -15.65
CA VAL A 902 22.26 21.89 -16.89
C VAL A 902 23.77 22.16 -16.75
N GLN A 903 24.58 21.10 -16.81
CA GLN A 903 25.92 21.20 -17.40
C GLN A 903 25.75 21.53 -18.89
N VAL A 904 25.71 22.82 -19.23
CA VAL A 904 25.90 23.26 -20.61
C VAL A 904 27.40 23.20 -20.90
N THR A 905 27.87 22.07 -21.44
CA THR A 905 29.18 22.03 -22.11
C THR A 905 29.08 22.82 -23.41
N ALA A 906 29.80 23.94 -23.47
CA ALA A 906 30.03 24.70 -24.70
C ALA A 906 30.76 23.85 -25.76
N PRO A 907 30.51 24.05 -27.07
CA PRO A 907 31.14 23.25 -28.11
C PRO A 907 32.54 23.76 -28.46
N GLY A 908 33.53 22.87 -28.42
CA GLY A 908 34.74 22.94 -29.25
C GLY A 908 36.06 23.26 -28.53
N ALA A 909 36.85 22.22 -28.25
CA ALA A 909 38.28 22.14 -28.61
C ALA A 909 38.85 20.75 -28.24
N ASN A 910 39.45 20.11 -29.24
CA ASN A 910 40.11 18.80 -29.28
C ASN A 910 40.92 18.34 -28.05
N GLY A 911 40.87 17.04 -27.79
CA GLY A 911 42.09 16.23 -27.65
C GLY A 911 42.33 15.51 -26.31
N ALA A 912 42.17 14.18 -26.37
CA ALA A 912 42.87 13.15 -25.59
C ALA A 912 42.41 12.83 -24.14
N ASN A 913 42.11 11.53 -23.96
CA ASN A 913 42.18 10.69 -22.75
C ASN A 913 41.55 11.23 -21.46
N VAL A 914 40.35 10.74 -21.13
CA VAL A 914 39.90 10.62 -19.74
C VAL A 914 39.21 9.27 -19.51
N THR A 915 39.80 8.52 -18.59
CA THR A 915 39.35 7.27 -17.98
C THR A 915 38.06 7.51 -17.18
N ASN A 916 37.04 6.68 -17.38
CA ASN A 916 35.81 6.65 -16.59
C ASN A 916 36.13 6.34 -15.11
N ILE A 917 35.86 7.29 -14.21
CA ILE A 917 35.69 7.04 -12.77
C ILE A 917 34.24 7.39 -12.42
N THR A 918 33.45 6.34 -12.19
CA THR A 918 32.11 6.39 -11.60
C THR A 918 32.24 6.66 -10.10
N ASN A 919 32.03 7.92 -9.70
CA ASN A 919 31.85 8.29 -8.29
C ASN A 919 30.40 8.03 -7.87
N TYR A 920 30.16 6.94 -7.13
CA TYR A 920 29.00 6.78 -6.25
C TYR A 920 29.41 7.26 -4.85
N GLY A 921 28.95 8.45 -4.46
CA GLY A 921 29.08 8.93 -3.09
C GLY A 921 27.90 8.44 -2.25
N ALA A 922 28.12 7.40 -1.44
CA ALA A 922 27.23 7.04 -0.34
C ALA A 922 27.38 8.07 0.78
N SER A 923 26.30 8.77 1.15
CA SER A 923 26.26 9.61 2.34
C SER A 923 25.58 8.84 3.47
N THR A 924 26.39 8.41 4.44
CA THR A 924 25.98 7.88 5.74
C THR A 924 25.83 9.05 6.71
N ASN A 925 24.60 9.45 7.01
CA ASN A 925 24.31 10.33 8.15
C ASN A 925 23.50 9.56 9.20
N GLY A 926 24.20 8.73 9.96
CA GLY A 926 23.77 8.28 11.28
C GLY A 926 24.43 9.16 12.32
N ALA A 927 23.67 10.04 12.98
CA ALA A 927 24.13 10.81 14.12
C ALA A 927 24.27 9.86 15.33
N GLY A 928 25.42 9.19 15.44
CA GLY A 928 25.84 8.51 16.65
C GLY A 928 26.34 9.54 17.66
N LEU A 929 25.63 9.65 18.78
CA LEU A 929 26.09 10.35 19.98
C LEU A 929 27.44 9.75 20.41
N SER A 930 28.51 10.55 20.34
CA SER A 930 29.78 10.20 21.00
C SER A 930 29.66 10.40 22.51
N PRO A 931 30.25 9.52 23.34
CA PRO A 931 30.22 9.65 24.79
C PRO A 931 31.07 10.85 25.27
N ALA A 932 30.65 11.45 26.38
CA ALA A 932 31.37 12.53 27.05
C ALA A 932 32.80 12.13 27.44
N PRO A 933 33.79 13.05 27.38
CA PRO A 933 35.16 12.75 27.75
C PRO A 933 35.29 12.54 29.27
N THR A 934 35.95 11.44 29.64
CA THR A 934 36.35 11.08 31.00
C THR A 934 37.29 12.15 31.58
N PRO A 935 37.11 12.62 32.83
CA PRO A 935 38.06 13.54 33.46
C PRO A 935 39.39 12.84 33.79
N PRO A 936 40.52 13.56 33.76
CA PRO A 936 41.84 12.97 34.01
C PRO A 936 42.01 12.55 35.47
N ALA A 937 42.65 11.40 35.68
CA ALA A 937 43.00 10.87 36.99
C ALA A 937 43.96 11.80 37.77
N PRO A 938 43.85 11.89 39.10
CA PRO A 938 44.76 12.67 39.92
C PRO A 938 46.15 12.01 39.96
N ALA A 939 47.20 12.84 39.84
CA ALA A 939 48.59 12.39 39.89
C ALA A 939 48.92 11.70 41.23
N PRO A 940 49.66 10.58 41.21
CA PRO A 940 50.14 9.95 42.43
C PRO A 940 51.34 10.72 43.00
N LYS A 941 51.47 10.70 44.33
CA LYS A 941 52.73 11.01 45.03
C LYS A 941 53.72 9.87 44.89
#